data_AF-A0A6J6M9N2-F1
#
_entry.id   AF-A0A6J6M9N2-F1
#
_cell.length_a   1.000
_cell.length_b   1.000
_cell.length_c   1.000
_cell.angle_alpha   90.00
_cell.angle_beta   90.00
_cell.angle_gamma   90.00
#
_symmetry.space_group_name_H-M   'P 1'
#
loop_
_entity.id
_entity.type
_entity.pdbx_description
1 polymer ?
#
loop_
_entity_poly.entity_id
_entity_poly.type
_entity_poly.pdbx_seq_one_letter_code
_entity_poly.pdbx_strand_id
1 'polypeptide(L)'
;MGIVVAIDGPSGAGKSSTSKALALRANWNYLDTGALYRGVAWLAIKKKATTPEQILSALADSPLKFTGDPANPQLFAGDVDITAYIRSAEVTDRVSNISAMPQVRDVLLILQRKIIAQAQRGIVVEGRDIGTVVAPDAALKVFLTADLEARALRRDAELVLNENPSEVEKVSQSLAQRDHTDSTRTTSPLAMATDAIEIDSTSLNLEETAERIWELLRERRLLGLPIVAMLGRPNVGKSTLINRFLGRREAIVEDTPGVTRDRVTYECTWNGRDFMVMDTGGWESKPDGISIGVSLSAELAMQEADVLLFVVDSQVGALDEDDVLVQELRKMKKPIILIANKVDGPTDETEAHALWNLGLGEPHFVSALHGRGSGDLLDLITNVLPEVGGAQVQDGYRRVALIGRPNVGKSSLLNILAGQNRSLVDDVPGTTRDPVDELIEIGGSIWRFVDTAGIRRRANQQSGTDYYATLRTQIALERCEVAVVVLDASVPISEQDLRIITMVEDAGKAMVIVMNKWDLMDEDRANYLDREIERHLDQVEWAQRVNLAAKTGWHRDRLAPALRTALGSWERRVPTSRLNSFLGTLIAATPPPVRGGKQPKIMYATQAGISPPRFVIFTTGFLEASYRRFIERRLREEFGFPGTPVQVAVRVRERE
;
A
#
# COMPACT_ATOMS: atom_id res chain seq x y z
N MET A 1 7.72 0.49 -1.87
CA MET A 1 8.62 0.32 -3.02
C MET A 1 7.79 -0.24 -4.14
N GLY A 2 8.01 0.21 -5.37
CA GLY A 2 7.50 -0.55 -6.50
C GLY A 2 8.17 -1.91 -6.51
N ILE A 3 7.51 -2.94 -7.04
CA ILE A 3 8.13 -4.26 -7.18
C ILE A 3 9.37 -4.14 -8.08
N VAL A 4 10.49 -4.75 -7.66
CA VAL A 4 11.71 -4.82 -8.47
C VAL A 4 11.86 -6.21 -9.04
N VAL A 5 11.99 -6.31 -10.36
CA VAL A 5 12.33 -7.55 -11.07
C VAL A 5 13.73 -7.40 -11.67
N ALA A 6 14.64 -8.27 -11.26
CA ALA A 6 16.00 -8.34 -11.78
C ALA A 6 16.09 -9.40 -12.88
N ILE A 7 16.58 -9.02 -14.06
CA ILE A 7 16.79 -9.94 -15.18
C ILE A 7 18.28 -9.91 -15.58
N ASP A 8 18.97 -10.99 -15.25
CA ASP A 8 20.38 -11.23 -15.58
C ASP A 8 20.55 -12.29 -16.67
N GLY A 9 21.76 -12.40 -17.23
CA GLY A 9 22.08 -13.41 -18.24
C GLY A 9 23.16 -12.96 -19.23
N PRO A 10 23.61 -13.84 -20.15
CA PRO A 10 24.61 -13.53 -21.14
C PRO A 10 24.06 -12.64 -22.28
N SER A 11 24.95 -12.12 -23.12
CA SER A 11 24.56 -11.27 -24.25
C SER A 11 23.78 -12.10 -25.28
N GLY A 12 22.69 -11.54 -25.84
CA GLY A 12 21.85 -12.24 -26.82
C GLY A 12 20.78 -13.18 -26.24
N ALA A 13 20.72 -13.36 -24.91
CA ALA A 13 19.71 -14.20 -24.25
C ALA A 13 18.30 -13.59 -24.20
N GLY A 14 18.02 -12.50 -24.93
CA GLY A 14 16.69 -11.89 -24.98
C GLY A 14 16.30 -11.02 -23.76
N LYS A 15 17.26 -10.62 -22.91
CA LYS A 15 16.99 -9.81 -21.71
C LYS A 15 16.27 -8.49 -22.00
N SER A 16 16.77 -7.71 -22.96
CA SER A 16 16.27 -6.34 -23.19
C SER A 16 14.86 -6.33 -23.75
N SER A 17 14.58 -7.22 -24.69
CA SER A 17 13.24 -7.38 -25.26
C SER A 17 12.26 -7.89 -24.21
N THR A 18 12.62 -8.93 -23.46
CA THR A 18 11.78 -9.52 -22.41
C THR A 18 11.49 -8.52 -21.29
N SER A 19 12.50 -7.78 -20.85
CA SER A 19 12.38 -6.78 -19.78
C SER A 19 11.43 -5.64 -20.16
N LYS A 20 11.53 -5.15 -21.41
CA LYS A 20 10.62 -4.12 -21.94
C LYS A 20 9.19 -4.64 -22.07
N ALA A 21 9.01 -5.86 -22.58
CA ALA A 21 7.69 -6.47 -22.72
C ALA A 21 6.98 -6.60 -21.36
N LEU A 22 7.69 -7.08 -20.33
CA LEU A 22 7.19 -7.16 -18.96
C LEU A 22 6.88 -5.77 -18.38
N ALA A 23 7.79 -4.82 -18.52
CA ALA A 23 7.60 -3.46 -18.00
C ALA A 23 6.41 -2.74 -18.67
N LEU A 24 6.24 -2.89 -19.98
CA LEU A 24 5.09 -2.37 -20.72
C LEU A 24 3.78 -3.00 -20.22
N ARG A 25 3.72 -4.33 -20.13
CA ARG A 25 2.52 -5.05 -19.69
C ARG A 25 2.12 -4.70 -18.26
N ALA A 26 3.08 -4.57 -17.35
CA ALA A 26 2.83 -4.21 -15.95
C ALA A 26 2.66 -2.70 -15.72
N ASN A 27 2.86 -1.86 -16.74
CA ASN A 27 2.99 -0.41 -16.60
C ASN A 27 4.01 -0.02 -15.51
N TRP A 28 5.17 -0.67 -15.58
CA TRP A 28 6.32 -0.48 -14.70
C TRP A 28 7.41 0.29 -15.42
N ASN A 29 8.32 0.89 -14.65
CA ASN A 29 9.53 1.48 -15.19
C ASN A 29 10.46 0.39 -15.75
N TYR A 30 11.40 0.81 -16.58
CA TYR A 30 12.45 -0.06 -17.12
C TYR A 30 13.82 0.58 -16.89
N LEU A 31 14.85 -0.25 -16.67
CA LEU A 31 16.24 0.18 -16.59
C LEU A 31 17.17 -0.79 -17.33
N ASP A 32 17.82 -0.29 -18.38
CA ASP A 32 18.97 -0.92 -19.01
C ASP A 32 20.25 -0.44 -18.32
N THR A 33 20.83 -1.27 -17.45
CA THR A 33 22.09 -0.91 -16.78
C THR A 33 23.26 -0.87 -17.76
N GLY A 34 23.23 -1.66 -18.83
CA GLY A 34 24.24 -1.68 -19.88
C GLY A 34 24.30 -0.35 -20.64
N ALA A 35 23.16 0.30 -20.87
CA ALA A 35 23.11 1.64 -21.46
C ALA A 35 23.89 2.67 -20.62
N LEU A 36 23.82 2.61 -19.28
CA LEU A 36 24.58 3.51 -18.41
C LEU A 36 26.09 3.34 -18.58
N TYR A 37 26.59 2.10 -18.56
CA TYR A 37 28.01 1.82 -18.82
C TYR A 37 28.45 2.29 -20.20
N ARG A 38 27.60 2.11 -21.22
CA ARG A 38 27.86 2.62 -22.58
C ARG A 38 27.86 4.16 -22.63
N GLY A 39 27.03 4.83 -21.83
CA GLY A 39 27.05 6.28 -21.67
C GLY A 39 28.36 6.77 -21.08
N VAL A 40 28.90 6.08 -20.08
CA VAL A 40 30.24 6.37 -19.54
C VAL A 40 31.32 6.16 -20.59
N ALA A 41 31.26 5.06 -21.35
CA ALA A 41 32.20 4.79 -22.43
C ALA A 41 32.16 5.88 -23.52
N TRP A 42 30.97 6.34 -23.90
CA TRP A 42 30.79 7.46 -24.82
C TRP A 42 31.39 8.76 -24.28
N LEU A 43 31.15 9.09 -23.00
CA LEU A 43 31.76 10.26 -22.34
C LEU A 43 33.29 10.17 -22.34
N ALA A 44 33.82 8.99 -22.03
CA ALA A 44 35.26 8.75 -22.03
C ALA A 44 35.89 8.95 -23.41
N ILE A 45 35.21 8.51 -24.48
CA ILE A 45 35.64 8.75 -25.87
C ILE A 45 35.58 10.25 -26.18
N LYS A 46 34.44 10.90 -25.93
CA LYS A 46 34.21 12.32 -26.26
C LYS A 46 35.18 13.26 -25.54
N LYS A 47 35.51 12.96 -24.27
CA LYS A 47 36.44 13.75 -23.45
C LYS A 47 37.90 13.27 -23.56
N LYS A 48 38.17 12.25 -24.37
CA LYS A 48 39.48 11.58 -24.47
C LYS A 48 40.04 11.14 -23.11
N ALA A 49 39.16 10.79 -22.17
CA ALA A 49 39.52 10.31 -20.85
C ALA A 49 39.99 8.84 -20.94
N THR A 50 41.14 8.53 -20.35
CA THR A 50 41.73 7.19 -20.37
C THR A 50 41.95 6.61 -18.98
N THR A 51 41.95 7.44 -17.94
CA THR A 51 42.10 7.03 -16.53
C THR A 51 40.76 7.09 -15.79
N PRO A 52 40.56 6.28 -14.73
CA PRO A 52 39.35 6.33 -13.91
C PRO A 52 39.02 7.74 -13.41
N GLU A 53 40.01 8.48 -12.94
CA GLU A 53 39.83 9.83 -12.38
C GLU A 53 39.30 10.82 -13.42
N GLN A 54 39.82 10.75 -14.65
CA GLN A 54 39.33 11.57 -15.76
C GLN A 54 37.91 11.20 -16.17
N ILE A 55 37.57 9.90 -16.16
CA ILE A 55 36.23 9.41 -16.48
C ILE A 55 35.23 9.89 -15.42
N LEU A 56 35.60 9.83 -14.15
CA LEU A 56 34.78 10.34 -13.04
C LEU A 56 34.59 11.85 -13.11
N SER A 57 35.63 12.61 -13.45
CA SER A 57 35.53 14.05 -13.70
C SER A 57 34.57 14.34 -14.85
N ALA A 58 34.64 13.59 -15.96
CA ALA A 58 33.73 13.75 -17.09
C ALA A 58 32.27 13.45 -16.73
N LEU A 59 32.04 12.48 -15.83
CA LEU A 59 30.71 12.18 -15.30
C LEU A 59 30.17 13.26 -14.37
N ALA A 60 31.04 13.87 -13.56
CA ALA A 60 30.65 15.00 -12.71
C ALA A 60 30.26 16.23 -13.55
N ASP A 61 31.01 16.51 -14.62
CA ASP A 61 30.74 17.62 -15.55
C ASP A 61 29.49 17.40 -16.41
N SER A 62 29.18 16.15 -16.73
CA SER A 62 28.07 15.78 -17.63
C SER A 62 27.36 14.55 -17.08
N PRO A 63 26.55 14.71 -16.02
CA PRO A 63 25.90 13.60 -15.34
C PRO A 63 24.95 12.86 -16.27
N LEU A 64 24.91 11.53 -16.12
CA LEU A 64 24.00 10.69 -16.88
C LEU A 64 22.58 10.76 -16.30
N LYS A 65 21.59 10.85 -17.20
CA LYS A 65 20.17 10.78 -16.85
C LYS A 65 19.48 9.79 -17.78
N PHE A 66 18.88 8.75 -17.20
CA PHE A 66 18.13 7.74 -17.94
C PHE A 66 16.63 7.96 -17.77
N THR A 67 15.86 7.89 -18.84
CA THR A 67 14.39 7.89 -18.79
C THR A 67 13.89 6.45 -18.75
N GLY A 68 13.26 6.07 -17.64
CA GLY A 68 12.80 4.71 -17.40
C GLY A 68 11.50 4.34 -18.09
N ASP A 69 11.18 4.96 -19.23
CA ASP A 69 10.01 4.63 -20.06
C ASP A 69 10.36 3.38 -20.89
N PRO A 70 9.66 2.25 -20.71
CA PRO A 70 9.96 1.03 -21.47
C PRO A 70 9.61 1.13 -22.96
N ALA A 71 8.69 2.03 -23.36
CA ALA A 71 8.33 2.24 -24.76
C ALA A 71 9.43 3.00 -25.52
N ASN A 72 10.03 4.00 -24.87
CA ASN A 72 11.09 4.82 -25.44
C ASN A 72 12.18 5.19 -24.42
N PRO A 73 13.06 4.25 -24.06
CA PRO A 73 14.12 4.51 -23.10
C PRO A 73 15.19 5.40 -23.72
N GLN A 74 15.49 6.52 -23.06
CA GLN A 74 16.49 7.49 -23.49
C GLN A 74 17.59 7.65 -22.44
N LEU A 75 18.79 7.97 -22.92
CA LEU A 75 19.93 8.29 -22.07
C LEU A 75 20.49 9.64 -22.47
N PHE A 76 20.67 10.51 -21.49
CA PHE A 76 21.27 11.83 -21.65
C PHE A 76 22.59 11.92 -20.90
N ALA A 77 23.53 12.71 -21.42
CA ALA A 77 24.72 13.16 -20.71
C ALA A 77 24.71 14.69 -20.64
N GLY A 78 24.45 15.23 -19.45
CA GLY A 78 24.03 16.62 -19.31
C GLY A 78 22.71 16.85 -20.08
N ASP A 79 22.71 17.81 -20.99
CA ASP A 79 21.53 18.14 -21.81
C ASP A 79 21.52 17.44 -23.19
N VAL A 80 22.51 16.58 -23.49
CA VAL A 80 22.63 15.92 -24.80
C VAL A 80 22.01 14.53 -24.75
N ASP A 81 21.04 14.25 -25.63
CA ASP A 81 20.54 12.89 -25.86
C ASP A 81 21.61 12.05 -26.56
N ILE A 82 22.06 10.99 -25.88
CA ILE A 82 23.12 10.09 -26.35
C ILE A 82 22.59 8.71 -26.76
N THR A 83 21.27 8.51 -26.79
CA THR A 83 20.61 7.20 -26.95
C THR A 83 21.03 6.46 -28.22
N ALA A 84 21.19 7.17 -29.34
CA ALA A 84 21.66 6.56 -30.59
C ALA A 84 23.17 6.28 -30.56
N TYR A 85 23.96 7.17 -29.95
CA TYR A 85 25.42 7.12 -29.99
C TYR A 85 26.00 6.01 -29.11
N ILE A 86 25.32 5.63 -28.02
CA ILE A 86 25.79 4.54 -27.13
C ILE A 86 25.79 3.15 -27.78
N ARG A 87 25.18 3.02 -28.96
CA ARG A 87 25.14 1.77 -29.74
C ARG A 87 26.21 1.70 -30.83
N SER A 88 27.08 2.70 -30.95
CA SER A 88 28.15 2.68 -31.95
C SER A 88 29.17 1.56 -31.70
N ALA A 89 29.91 1.18 -32.74
CA ALA A 89 30.99 0.20 -32.66
C ALA A 89 32.07 0.66 -31.66
N GLU A 90 32.51 1.92 -31.75
CA GLU A 90 33.54 2.49 -30.85
C GLU A 90 33.15 2.39 -29.36
N VAL A 91 31.88 2.63 -29.03
CA VAL A 91 31.38 2.47 -27.65
C VAL A 91 31.33 1.00 -27.24
N THR A 92 30.90 0.14 -28.16
CA THR A 92 30.77 -1.31 -27.93
C THR A 92 32.11 -1.98 -27.66
N ASP A 93 33.19 -1.51 -28.29
CA ASP A 93 34.55 -2.02 -28.09
C ASP A 93 35.13 -1.57 -26.75
N ARG A 94 34.71 -0.41 -26.24
CA ARG A 94 35.26 0.19 -25.03
C ARG A 94 34.50 -0.13 -23.74
N VAL A 95 33.21 -0.48 -23.85
CA VAL A 95 32.33 -0.68 -22.68
C VAL A 95 32.81 -1.78 -21.74
N SER A 96 33.38 -2.89 -22.25
CA SER A 96 33.86 -3.98 -21.41
C SER A 96 34.95 -3.51 -20.44
N ASN A 97 35.93 -2.77 -20.94
CA ASN A 97 37.01 -2.19 -20.13
C ASN A 97 36.49 -1.20 -19.09
N ILE A 98 35.53 -0.34 -19.47
CA ILE A 98 34.91 0.62 -18.56
C ILE A 98 34.11 -0.09 -17.45
N SER A 99 33.33 -1.11 -17.83
CA SER A 99 32.47 -1.84 -16.88
C SER A 99 33.23 -2.69 -15.87
N ALA A 100 34.52 -2.96 -16.13
CA ALA A 100 35.43 -3.66 -15.23
C ALA A 100 36.14 -2.73 -14.22
N MET A 101 36.04 -1.40 -14.36
CA MET A 101 36.68 -0.44 -13.45
C MET A 101 35.87 -0.28 -12.15
N PRO A 102 36.41 -0.64 -10.97
CA PRO A 102 35.67 -0.57 -9.71
C PRO A 102 35.11 0.82 -9.40
N GLN A 103 35.91 1.87 -9.60
CA GLN A 103 35.53 3.24 -9.28
C GLN A 103 34.36 3.75 -10.13
N VAL A 104 34.27 3.31 -11.39
CA VAL A 104 33.14 3.63 -12.27
C VAL A 104 31.88 2.88 -11.83
N ARG A 105 32.04 1.60 -11.45
CA ARG A 105 30.94 0.76 -10.96
C ARG A 105 30.32 1.34 -9.70
N ASP A 106 31.13 1.80 -8.74
CA ASP A 106 30.64 2.38 -7.48
C ASP A 106 29.72 3.59 -7.74
N VAL A 107 30.10 4.47 -8.68
CA VAL A 107 29.29 5.65 -9.03
C VAL A 107 28.03 5.26 -9.78
N LEU A 108 28.10 4.34 -10.74
CA LEU A 108 26.92 3.88 -11.47
C LEU A 108 25.96 3.09 -10.61
N LEU A 109 26.46 2.33 -9.61
CA LEU A 109 25.63 1.59 -8.67
C LEU A 109 24.72 2.55 -7.87
N ILE A 110 25.26 3.68 -7.43
CA ILE A 110 24.47 4.74 -6.76
C ILE A 110 23.37 5.26 -7.70
N LEU A 111 23.70 5.53 -8.97
CA LEU A 111 22.74 6.00 -9.96
C LEU A 111 21.65 4.95 -10.27
N GLN A 112 22.04 3.70 -10.47
CA GLN A 112 21.13 2.58 -10.75
C GLN A 112 20.13 2.39 -9.62
N ARG A 113 20.62 2.29 -8.37
CA ARG A 113 19.75 2.20 -7.19
C ARG A 113 18.84 3.41 -7.07
N LYS A 114 19.37 4.63 -7.30
CA LYS A 114 18.54 5.85 -7.34
C LYS A 114 17.45 5.82 -8.43
N ILE A 115 17.66 5.20 -9.59
CA ILE A 115 16.61 5.07 -10.61
C ILE A 115 15.56 4.05 -10.15
N ILE A 116 16.00 2.89 -9.66
CA ILE A 116 15.13 1.88 -9.05
C ILE A 116 14.27 2.51 -7.95
N ALA A 117 14.83 3.48 -7.22
CA ALA A 117 14.16 4.18 -6.15
C ALA A 117 12.92 4.97 -6.49
N GLN A 118 12.95 5.56 -7.66
CA GLN A 118 11.97 6.53 -8.08
C GLN A 118 10.76 5.85 -8.73
N ALA A 119 10.85 4.55 -9.03
CA ALA A 119 9.81 3.78 -9.67
C ALA A 119 8.68 3.42 -8.69
N GLN A 120 7.62 4.23 -8.66
CA GLN A 120 6.52 4.15 -7.69
C GLN A 120 5.75 2.82 -7.69
N ARG A 121 5.46 2.27 -8.88
CA ARG A 121 4.64 1.05 -9.09
C ARG A 121 5.48 -0.22 -9.14
N GLY A 122 6.53 -0.20 -9.96
CA GLY A 122 7.47 -1.29 -10.13
C GLY A 122 8.50 -0.95 -11.19
N ILE A 123 9.58 -1.73 -11.27
CA ILE A 123 10.64 -1.58 -12.25
C ILE A 123 11.22 -2.94 -12.66
N VAL A 124 11.42 -3.12 -13.96
CA VAL A 124 12.21 -4.24 -14.50
C VAL A 124 13.61 -3.73 -14.82
N VAL A 125 14.61 -4.33 -14.19
CA VAL A 125 16.01 -3.94 -14.30
C VAL A 125 16.78 -5.06 -14.97
N GLU A 126 17.47 -4.76 -16.07
CA GLU A 126 18.27 -5.74 -16.78
C GLU A 126 19.77 -5.49 -16.70
N GLY A 127 20.55 -6.56 -16.75
CA GLY A 127 22.00 -6.49 -16.74
C GLY A 127 22.68 -7.85 -16.67
N ARG A 128 23.82 -7.85 -15.96
CA ARG A 128 24.68 -9.04 -15.78
C ARG A 128 24.89 -9.42 -14.32
N ASP A 129 24.64 -8.48 -13.40
CA ASP A 129 24.89 -8.58 -11.97
C ASP A 129 23.78 -7.86 -11.17
N ILE A 130 22.57 -7.84 -11.71
CA ILE A 130 21.44 -7.15 -11.09
C ILE A 130 21.04 -7.84 -9.81
N GLY A 131 20.69 -9.13 -9.87
CA GLY A 131 20.24 -9.92 -8.74
C GLY A 131 21.33 -10.22 -7.71
N THR A 132 22.60 -10.04 -8.06
CA THR A 132 23.75 -10.26 -7.15
C THR A 132 24.28 -8.96 -6.53
N VAL A 133 24.25 -7.83 -7.24
CA VAL A 133 24.92 -6.59 -6.80
C VAL A 133 23.98 -5.37 -6.81
N VAL A 134 23.28 -5.13 -7.94
CA VAL A 134 22.51 -3.88 -8.11
C VAL A 134 21.25 -3.87 -7.24
N ALA A 135 20.48 -4.96 -7.31
CA ALA A 135 19.22 -5.19 -6.60
C ALA A 135 19.21 -6.60 -5.97
N PRO A 136 20.04 -6.86 -4.94
CA PRO A 136 20.06 -8.14 -4.25
C PRO A 136 18.76 -8.45 -3.49
N ASP A 137 17.92 -7.45 -3.22
CA ASP A 137 16.62 -7.62 -2.58
C ASP A 137 15.45 -7.58 -3.58
N ALA A 138 15.72 -7.79 -4.88
CA ALA A 138 14.67 -7.83 -5.89
C ALA A 138 13.66 -8.94 -5.57
N ALA A 139 12.37 -8.62 -5.68
CA ALA A 139 11.28 -9.54 -5.33
C ALA A 139 11.23 -10.78 -6.25
N LEU A 140 11.70 -10.61 -7.49
CA LEU A 140 11.96 -11.69 -8.43
C LEU A 140 13.31 -11.46 -9.12
N LYS A 141 14.14 -12.50 -9.13
CA LYS A 141 15.40 -12.55 -9.86
C LYS A 141 15.30 -13.67 -10.90
N VAL A 142 15.54 -13.32 -12.15
CA VAL A 142 15.53 -14.24 -13.28
C VAL A 142 16.93 -14.24 -13.90
N PHE A 143 17.44 -15.42 -14.17
CA PHE A 143 18.67 -15.60 -14.94
C PHE A 143 18.29 -16.24 -16.28
N LEU A 144 18.29 -15.44 -17.34
CA LEU A 144 18.00 -15.91 -18.69
C LEU A 144 19.22 -16.60 -19.29
N THR A 145 19.05 -17.83 -19.76
CA THR A 145 20.06 -18.58 -20.52
C THR A 145 19.58 -18.83 -21.94
N ALA A 146 20.52 -19.06 -22.84
CA ALA A 146 20.29 -19.55 -24.19
C ALA A 146 21.60 -20.11 -24.74
N ASP A 147 21.52 -21.13 -25.58
CA ASP A 147 22.69 -21.67 -26.26
C ASP A 147 23.37 -20.61 -27.15
N LEU A 148 24.64 -20.84 -27.52
CA LEU A 148 25.42 -19.86 -28.26
C LEU A 148 24.88 -19.63 -29.69
N GLU A 149 24.32 -20.67 -30.30
CA GLU A 149 23.80 -20.65 -31.67
C GLU A 149 22.53 -19.79 -31.77
N ALA A 150 21.54 -20.01 -30.90
CA ALA A 150 20.33 -19.19 -30.83
C ALA A 150 20.66 -17.73 -30.52
N ARG A 151 21.63 -17.46 -29.63
CA ARG A 151 22.07 -16.09 -29.32
C ARG A 151 22.76 -15.42 -30.51
N ALA A 152 23.58 -16.16 -31.26
CA ALA A 152 24.24 -15.64 -32.46
C ALA A 152 23.21 -15.33 -33.55
N LEU A 153 22.24 -16.21 -33.80
CA LEU A 153 21.15 -16.01 -34.76
C LEU A 153 20.28 -14.80 -34.41
N ARG A 154 19.87 -14.65 -33.15
CA ARG A 154 19.12 -13.46 -32.69
C ARG A 154 19.91 -12.19 -32.87
N ARG A 155 21.21 -12.23 -32.56
CA ARG A 155 22.08 -11.06 -32.67
C ARG A 155 22.34 -10.67 -34.12
N ASP A 156 22.47 -11.65 -35.00
CA ASP A 156 22.56 -11.45 -36.44
C ASP A 156 21.27 -10.80 -36.95
N ALA A 157 20.10 -11.31 -36.59
CA ALA A 157 18.80 -10.73 -36.94
C ALA A 157 18.62 -9.28 -36.42
N GLU A 158 19.21 -8.91 -35.28
CA GLU A 158 19.25 -7.52 -34.79
C GLU A 158 20.20 -6.60 -35.60
N LEU A 159 21.21 -7.18 -36.25
CA LEU A 159 22.26 -6.47 -37.00
C LEU A 159 21.98 -6.39 -38.51
N VAL A 160 21.06 -7.21 -39.03
CA VAL A 160 20.97 -7.52 -40.45
C VAL A 160 19.79 -6.83 -41.15
N LEU A 161 20.19 -5.90 -42.02
CA LEU A 161 19.62 -5.64 -43.34
C LEU A 161 20.39 -6.40 -44.45
N ASN A 162 21.23 -7.41 -44.16
CA ASN A 162 22.10 -8.09 -45.15
C ASN A 162 22.21 -9.65 -45.06
N GLU A 163 21.93 -10.30 -46.19
CA GLU A 163 21.84 -11.76 -46.41
C GLU A 163 23.21 -12.51 -46.52
N ASN A 164 24.04 -12.62 -45.47
CA ASN A 164 25.31 -13.38 -45.56
C ASN A 164 25.63 -14.33 -44.37
N PRO A 165 25.65 -15.67 -44.57
CA PRO A 165 25.91 -16.67 -43.52
C PRO A 165 27.31 -16.63 -42.86
N SER A 166 28.31 -16.01 -43.50
CA SER A 166 29.69 -15.96 -42.98
C SER A 166 29.88 -15.00 -41.79
N GLU A 167 28.85 -14.21 -41.44
CA GLU A 167 28.90 -13.24 -40.33
C GLU A 167 28.41 -13.84 -39.00
N VAL A 168 27.50 -14.82 -39.02
CA VAL A 168 26.96 -15.48 -37.79
C VAL A 168 28.08 -16.14 -36.98
N GLU A 169 29.05 -16.78 -37.65
CA GLU A 169 30.17 -17.45 -36.98
C GLU A 169 31.12 -16.46 -36.30
N LYS A 170 31.32 -15.26 -36.88
CA LYS A 170 32.08 -14.16 -36.26
C LYS A 170 31.33 -13.56 -35.07
N VAL A 171 30.02 -13.42 -35.17
CA VAL A 171 29.15 -12.95 -34.07
C VAL A 171 29.19 -13.95 -32.91
N SER A 172 29.14 -15.25 -33.20
CA SER A 172 29.23 -16.33 -32.21
C SER A 172 30.57 -16.31 -31.45
N GLN A 173 31.70 -16.20 -32.16
CA GLN A 173 33.03 -16.09 -31.54
C GLN A 173 33.16 -14.83 -30.65
N SER A 174 32.62 -13.71 -31.11
CA SER A 174 32.59 -12.46 -30.34
C SER A 174 31.76 -12.59 -29.06
N LEU A 175 30.58 -13.23 -29.13
CA LEU A 175 29.73 -13.47 -27.96
C LEU A 175 30.41 -14.40 -26.95
N ALA A 176 31.01 -15.50 -27.40
CA ALA A 176 31.72 -16.45 -26.54
C ALA A 176 32.89 -15.80 -25.80
N GLN A 177 33.70 -14.98 -26.49
CA GLN A 177 34.83 -14.29 -25.87
C GLN A 177 34.37 -13.26 -24.83
N ARG A 178 33.25 -12.57 -25.09
CA ARG A 178 32.65 -11.63 -24.13
C ARG A 178 32.10 -12.34 -22.90
N ASP A 179 31.38 -13.44 -23.08
CA ASP A 179 30.84 -14.21 -21.95
C ASP A 179 31.94 -14.79 -21.07
N HIS A 180 33.04 -15.26 -21.67
CA HIS A 180 34.23 -15.70 -20.91
C HIS A 180 34.84 -14.55 -20.10
N THR A 181 35.00 -13.37 -20.70
CA THR A 181 35.53 -12.18 -20.02
C THR A 181 34.62 -11.71 -18.89
N ASP A 182 33.30 -11.71 -19.12
CA ASP A 182 32.31 -11.26 -18.14
C ASP A 182 32.14 -12.24 -16.96
N SER A 183 32.31 -13.55 -17.18
CA SER A 183 32.21 -14.57 -16.12
C SER A 183 33.50 -14.71 -15.29
N THR A 184 34.66 -14.37 -15.85
CA THR A 184 35.97 -14.55 -15.19
C THR A 184 36.54 -13.28 -14.54
N ARG A 185 35.83 -12.14 -14.60
CA ARG A 185 36.29 -10.88 -13.99
C ARG A 185 36.34 -10.95 -12.46
N THR A 186 37.35 -10.30 -11.87
CA THR A 186 37.56 -10.24 -10.42
C THR A 186 36.49 -9.46 -9.67
N THR A 187 35.82 -8.49 -10.31
CA THR A 187 34.77 -7.67 -9.69
C THR A 187 33.41 -7.91 -10.35
N SER A 188 32.45 -8.39 -9.55
CA SER A 188 31.06 -8.65 -9.94
C SER A 188 30.90 -9.57 -11.17
N PRO A 189 31.49 -10.78 -11.23
CA PRO A 189 31.36 -11.65 -12.41
C PRO A 189 29.91 -11.92 -12.81
N LEU A 190 29.66 -12.21 -14.08
CA LEU A 190 28.37 -12.75 -14.54
C LEU A 190 28.14 -14.07 -13.80
N ALA A 191 27.27 -14.01 -12.79
CA ALA A 191 26.95 -15.11 -11.91
C ALA A 191 25.46 -15.09 -11.61
N MET A 192 24.85 -16.27 -11.63
CA MET A 192 23.48 -16.43 -11.19
C MET A 192 23.40 -16.21 -9.67
N ALA A 193 22.48 -15.35 -9.23
CA ALA A 193 22.21 -15.18 -7.81
C ALA A 193 21.66 -16.48 -7.22
N THR A 194 21.93 -16.76 -5.95
CA THR A 194 21.56 -18.04 -5.30
C THR A 194 20.06 -18.32 -5.28
N ASP A 195 19.25 -17.26 -5.30
CA ASP A 195 17.78 -17.28 -5.29
C ASP A 195 17.17 -16.89 -6.65
N ALA A 196 17.99 -16.77 -7.71
CA ALA A 196 17.51 -16.52 -9.05
C ALA A 196 16.88 -17.79 -9.66
N ILE A 197 15.80 -17.59 -10.40
CA ILE A 197 15.18 -18.63 -11.22
C ILE A 197 15.84 -18.62 -12.60
N GLU A 198 16.45 -19.73 -12.98
CA GLU A 198 16.97 -19.90 -14.34
C GLU A 198 15.83 -20.15 -15.33
N ILE A 199 15.85 -19.44 -16.46
CA ILE A 199 14.93 -19.65 -17.57
C ILE A 199 15.75 -19.84 -18.84
N ASP A 200 15.71 -21.05 -19.39
CA ASP A 200 16.29 -21.35 -20.70
C ASP A 200 15.36 -20.84 -21.80
N SER A 201 15.82 -19.79 -22.49
CA SER A 201 15.11 -19.17 -23.59
C SER A 201 15.49 -19.74 -24.96
N THR A 202 16.31 -20.79 -25.06
CA THR A 202 16.86 -21.31 -26.33
C THR A 202 15.78 -21.55 -27.38
N SER A 203 14.71 -22.27 -27.02
CA SER A 203 13.59 -22.62 -27.89
C SER A 203 12.35 -21.74 -27.69
N LEU A 204 12.44 -20.70 -26.85
CA LEU A 204 11.32 -19.80 -26.58
C LEU A 204 11.41 -18.53 -27.43
N ASN A 205 10.27 -18.07 -27.93
CA ASN A 205 10.13 -16.74 -28.50
C ASN A 205 9.97 -15.67 -27.39
N LEU A 206 9.89 -14.39 -27.78
CA LEU A 206 9.77 -13.28 -26.84
C LEU A 206 8.49 -13.35 -25.98
N GLU A 207 7.35 -13.64 -26.60
CA GLU A 207 6.07 -13.72 -25.90
C GLU A 207 6.06 -14.88 -24.91
N GLU A 208 6.55 -16.05 -25.32
CA GLU A 208 6.67 -17.24 -24.46
C GLU A 208 7.61 -16.99 -23.27
N THR A 209 8.75 -16.33 -23.51
CA THR A 209 9.70 -16.00 -22.44
C THR A 209 9.10 -14.99 -21.46
N ALA A 210 8.40 -13.98 -21.97
CA ALA A 210 7.73 -12.98 -21.13
C ALA A 210 6.58 -13.61 -20.34
N GLU A 211 5.76 -14.48 -20.94
CA GLU A 211 4.67 -15.19 -20.26
C GLU A 211 5.21 -16.09 -19.14
N ARG A 212 6.33 -16.78 -19.36
CA ARG A 212 6.94 -17.62 -18.31
C ARG A 212 7.36 -16.82 -17.09
N ILE A 213 7.93 -15.63 -17.28
CA ILE A 213 8.25 -14.72 -16.17
C ILE A 213 6.98 -14.14 -15.55
N TRP A 214 5.96 -13.88 -16.36
CA TRP A 214 4.66 -13.39 -15.90
C TRP A 214 3.96 -14.39 -14.96
N GLU A 215 3.99 -15.68 -15.29
CA GLU A 215 3.49 -16.76 -14.42
C GLU A 215 4.18 -16.73 -13.06
N LEU A 216 5.51 -16.58 -13.03
CA LEU A 216 6.27 -16.48 -11.77
C LEU A 216 5.86 -15.26 -10.94
N LEU A 217 5.60 -14.12 -11.60
CA LEU A 217 5.09 -12.91 -10.92
C LEU A 217 3.70 -13.14 -10.31
N ARG A 218 2.83 -13.88 -11.01
CA ARG A 218 1.49 -14.26 -10.51
C ARG A 218 1.57 -15.24 -9.34
N GLU A 219 2.34 -16.32 -9.48
CA GLU A 219 2.53 -17.35 -8.45
C GLU A 219 3.05 -16.75 -7.14
N ARG A 220 3.98 -15.80 -7.24
CA ARG A 220 4.54 -15.09 -6.09
C ARG A 220 3.69 -13.92 -5.60
N ARG A 221 2.52 -13.66 -6.22
CA ARG A 221 1.62 -12.53 -5.92
C ARG A 221 2.34 -11.18 -5.93
N LEU A 222 3.27 -11.01 -6.88
CA LEU A 222 4.07 -9.80 -7.06
C LEU A 222 3.41 -8.78 -7.99
N LEU A 223 2.32 -9.16 -8.65
CA LEU A 223 1.49 -8.23 -9.39
C LEU A 223 0.48 -7.62 -8.39
N GLY A 224 0.50 -6.29 -8.24
CA GLY A 224 -0.49 -5.61 -7.41
C GLY A 224 -1.90 -5.90 -7.93
N LEU A 225 -2.87 -6.06 -7.03
CA LEU A 225 -4.26 -6.27 -7.43
C LEU A 225 -4.89 -4.93 -7.89
N PRO A 226 -5.63 -4.92 -9.00
CA PRO A 226 -6.44 -3.76 -9.41
C PRO A 226 -7.41 -3.34 -8.32
N ILE A 227 -7.53 -2.04 -8.07
CA ILE A 227 -8.49 -1.51 -7.09
C ILE A 227 -9.69 -0.92 -7.83
N VAL A 228 -10.89 -1.35 -7.43
CA VAL A 228 -12.17 -0.84 -7.89
C VAL A 228 -12.81 -0.08 -6.73
N ALA A 229 -13.03 1.23 -6.85
CA ALA A 229 -13.74 1.99 -5.83
C ALA A 229 -15.22 2.15 -6.16
N MET A 230 -16.08 1.84 -5.20
CA MET A 230 -17.52 2.05 -5.30
C MET A 230 -17.94 3.35 -4.63
N LEU A 231 -18.41 4.29 -5.43
CA LEU A 231 -18.82 5.64 -5.07
C LEU A 231 -20.32 5.82 -5.28
N GLY A 232 -20.93 6.74 -4.54
CA GLY A 232 -22.36 7.05 -4.65
C GLY A 232 -22.98 7.46 -3.32
N ARG A 233 -24.17 8.07 -3.37
CA ARG A 233 -24.93 8.48 -2.17
C ARG A 233 -25.21 7.33 -1.20
N PRO A 234 -25.53 7.60 0.08
CA PRO A 234 -26.07 6.59 0.98
C PRO A 234 -27.29 5.88 0.38
N ASN A 235 -27.51 4.60 0.73
CA ASN A 235 -28.70 3.81 0.38
C ASN A 235 -28.95 3.52 -1.13
N VAL A 236 -28.03 3.89 -2.03
CA VAL A 236 -28.10 3.51 -3.46
C VAL A 236 -27.80 2.03 -3.72
N GLY A 237 -27.42 1.27 -2.69
CA GLY A 237 -27.18 -0.18 -2.77
C GLY A 237 -25.74 -0.62 -3.07
N LYS A 238 -24.74 0.23 -2.79
CA LYS A 238 -23.30 -0.10 -2.92
C LYS A 238 -22.94 -1.41 -2.20
N SER A 239 -23.21 -1.49 -0.91
CA SER A 239 -22.84 -2.66 -0.08
C SER A 239 -23.58 -3.93 -0.52
N THR A 240 -24.82 -3.82 -1.00
CA THR A 240 -25.56 -4.94 -1.60
C THR A 240 -24.86 -5.47 -2.86
N LEU A 241 -24.34 -4.59 -3.70
CA LEU A 241 -23.62 -4.96 -4.92
C LEU A 241 -22.24 -5.56 -4.59
N ILE A 242 -21.52 -5.02 -3.60
CA ILE A 242 -20.27 -5.61 -3.08
C ILE A 242 -20.50 -7.04 -2.60
N ASN A 243 -21.52 -7.25 -1.76
CA ASN A 243 -21.85 -8.59 -1.26
C ASN A 243 -22.14 -9.57 -2.40
N ARG A 244 -22.73 -9.08 -3.49
CA ARG A 244 -22.97 -9.88 -4.69
C ARG A 244 -21.68 -10.24 -5.42
N PHE A 245 -20.75 -9.29 -5.56
CA PHE A 245 -19.45 -9.52 -6.20
C PHE A 245 -18.63 -10.60 -5.48
N LEU A 246 -18.71 -10.68 -4.15
CA LEU A 246 -17.93 -11.63 -3.35
C LEU A 246 -18.37 -13.09 -3.47
N GLY A 247 -19.52 -13.38 -4.10
CA GLY A 247 -19.92 -14.74 -4.52
C GLY A 247 -20.10 -15.80 -3.43
N ARG A 248 -19.82 -15.50 -2.15
CA ARG A 248 -19.93 -16.42 -1.00
C ARG A 248 -20.79 -15.81 0.11
N ARG A 249 -21.63 -16.66 0.73
CA ARG A 249 -22.29 -16.38 2.02
C ARG A 249 -21.31 -16.38 3.22
N GLU A 250 -20.05 -16.01 3.01
CA GLU A 250 -19.06 -15.74 4.07
C GLU A 250 -18.46 -14.34 3.95
N ALA A 251 -19.28 -13.35 3.59
CA ALA A 251 -19.27 -12.09 4.31
C ALA A 251 -20.55 -12.09 5.14
N ILE A 252 -20.41 -11.93 6.44
CA ILE A 252 -21.52 -11.94 7.40
C ILE A 252 -22.65 -11.07 6.85
N VAL A 253 -23.86 -11.65 6.74
CA VAL A 253 -25.10 -10.90 6.52
C VAL A 253 -25.19 -9.85 7.60
N GLU A 254 -24.90 -8.60 7.25
CA GLU A 254 -25.21 -7.47 8.09
C GLU A 254 -25.75 -6.31 7.24
N ASP A 255 -26.95 -6.51 6.70
CA ASP A 255 -27.82 -5.43 6.24
C ASP A 255 -28.09 -4.47 7.41
N THR A 256 -27.35 -3.36 7.54
CA THR A 256 -27.82 -2.15 8.22
C THR A 256 -27.04 -0.91 7.72
N PRO A 257 -27.74 0.13 7.24
CA PRO A 257 -27.14 1.43 6.93
C PRO A 257 -26.53 2.08 8.19
N GLY A 258 -25.30 2.58 8.09
CA GLY A 258 -24.65 3.40 9.14
C GLY A 258 -23.48 2.78 9.89
N VAL A 259 -22.83 1.73 9.38
CA VAL A 259 -21.78 0.99 10.11
C VAL A 259 -20.49 0.74 9.31
N THR A 260 -19.95 1.75 8.63
CA THR A 260 -18.54 1.70 8.16
C THR A 260 -17.99 3.12 8.03
N ARG A 261 -17.31 3.60 9.08
CA ARG A 261 -16.39 4.74 8.98
C ARG A 261 -14.98 4.33 8.56
N ASP A 262 -14.72 3.03 8.53
CA ASP A 262 -13.47 2.45 8.03
C ASP A 262 -13.64 2.03 6.57
N ARG A 263 -12.67 2.40 5.73
CA ARG A 263 -12.56 1.99 4.33
C ARG A 263 -12.31 0.48 4.26
N VAL A 264 -13.36 -0.30 3.99
CA VAL A 264 -13.23 -1.76 3.89
C VAL A 264 -12.93 -2.13 2.44
N THR A 265 -11.82 -2.80 2.23
CA THR A 265 -11.45 -3.40 0.95
C THR A 265 -11.70 -4.90 0.99
N TYR A 266 -12.27 -5.45 -0.08
CA TYR A 266 -12.58 -6.86 -0.21
C TYR A 266 -11.89 -7.43 -1.44
N GLU A 267 -11.29 -8.60 -1.31
CA GLU A 267 -10.74 -9.34 -2.46
C GLU A 267 -11.88 -10.03 -3.21
N CYS A 268 -11.95 -9.80 -4.51
CA CYS A 268 -12.97 -10.32 -5.41
C CYS A 268 -12.29 -11.06 -6.55
N THR A 269 -12.85 -12.21 -6.93
CA THR A 269 -12.41 -13.01 -8.07
C THR A 269 -13.57 -13.20 -9.02
N TRP A 270 -13.39 -12.83 -10.29
CA TRP A 270 -14.38 -13.05 -11.35
C TRP A 270 -13.69 -13.52 -12.63
N ASN A 271 -14.18 -14.62 -13.24
CA ASN A 271 -13.59 -15.23 -14.44
C ASN A 271 -12.05 -15.43 -14.36
N GLY A 272 -11.55 -15.82 -13.19
CA GLY A 272 -10.12 -16.04 -12.94
C GLY A 272 -9.29 -14.76 -12.80
N ARG A 273 -9.93 -13.60 -12.72
CA ARG A 273 -9.31 -12.29 -12.51
C ARG A 273 -9.57 -11.80 -11.08
N ASP A 274 -8.48 -11.58 -10.34
CA ASP A 274 -8.51 -11.08 -8.97
C ASP A 274 -8.40 -9.55 -8.94
N PHE A 275 -9.18 -8.90 -8.08
CA PHE A 275 -9.17 -7.46 -7.87
C PHE A 275 -9.71 -7.10 -6.48
N MET A 276 -9.36 -5.92 -5.98
CA MET A 276 -9.87 -5.38 -4.73
C MET A 276 -11.07 -4.48 -4.99
N VAL A 277 -12.16 -4.66 -4.24
CA VAL A 277 -13.31 -3.74 -4.24
C VAL A 277 -13.28 -2.93 -2.95
N MET A 278 -13.29 -1.61 -3.08
CA MET A 278 -13.25 -0.66 -1.97
C MET A 278 -14.62 -0.02 -1.76
N ASP A 279 -15.19 -0.18 -0.57
CA ASP A 279 -16.38 0.57 -0.15
C ASP A 279 -15.94 1.93 0.41
N THR A 280 -16.42 3.01 -0.21
CA THR A 280 -16.05 4.38 0.18
C THR A 280 -16.93 4.95 1.29
N GLY A 281 -17.92 4.17 1.75
CA GLY A 281 -18.99 4.66 2.61
C GLY A 281 -19.92 5.59 1.81
N GLY A 282 -21.19 5.70 2.20
CA GLY A 282 -22.01 6.80 1.66
C GLY A 282 -21.37 8.12 2.07
N TRP A 283 -21.15 9.04 1.13
CA TRP A 283 -20.69 10.37 1.51
C TRP A 283 -21.78 11.03 2.39
N GLU A 284 -21.42 11.42 3.61
CA GLU A 284 -22.35 12.00 4.59
C GLU A 284 -22.61 13.47 4.21
N SER A 285 -23.83 13.82 3.82
CA SER A 285 -24.30 15.21 3.94
C SER A 285 -24.56 15.49 5.43
N LYS A 286 -23.84 16.44 6.02
CA LYS A 286 -24.14 16.86 7.39
C LYS A 286 -25.47 17.62 7.41
N PRO A 287 -26.35 17.43 8.41
CA PRO A 287 -27.65 18.11 8.47
C PRO A 287 -27.64 19.62 8.76
N ASP A 288 -26.50 20.32 8.64
CA ASP A 288 -26.39 21.73 9.04
C ASP A 288 -25.68 22.55 7.96
N GLY A 289 -26.40 22.99 6.92
CA GLY A 289 -26.15 24.21 6.12
C GLY A 289 -24.75 24.51 5.55
N ILE A 290 -23.79 23.60 5.66
CA ILE A 290 -22.38 23.77 5.27
C ILE A 290 -22.15 22.92 4.02
N SER A 291 -21.55 23.55 3.01
CA SER A 291 -21.26 23.06 1.66
C SER A 291 -21.12 21.53 1.52
N ILE A 292 -21.91 20.97 0.61
CA ILE A 292 -21.78 19.62 0.06
C ILE A 292 -20.39 19.50 -0.58
N GLY A 293 -19.44 18.94 0.16
CA GLY A 293 -18.10 18.62 -0.33
C GLY A 293 -17.94 17.11 -0.43
N VAL A 294 -17.14 16.65 -1.40
CA VAL A 294 -16.75 15.23 -1.47
C VAL A 294 -16.04 14.85 -0.17
N SER A 295 -16.44 13.72 0.43
CA SER A 295 -15.79 13.25 1.66
C SER A 295 -14.32 12.93 1.38
N LEU A 296 -13.44 13.16 2.36
CA LEU A 296 -12.01 12.78 2.24
C LEU A 296 -11.85 11.30 1.86
N SER A 297 -12.73 10.43 2.36
CA SER A 297 -12.81 9.00 2.01
C SER A 297 -13.02 8.78 0.51
N ALA A 298 -13.98 9.49 -0.09
CA ALA A 298 -14.27 9.40 -1.52
C ALA A 298 -13.11 9.97 -2.37
N GLU A 299 -12.50 11.09 -1.95
CA GLU A 299 -11.37 11.68 -2.65
C GLU A 299 -10.14 10.75 -2.67
N LEU A 300 -9.80 10.16 -1.51
CA LEU A 300 -8.71 9.19 -1.40
C LEU A 300 -8.97 7.92 -2.21
N ALA A 301 -10.21 7.41 -2.17
CA ALA A 301 -10.60 6.25 -2.96
C ALA A 301 -10.50 6.53 -4.46
N MET A 302 -10.89 7.73 -4.91
CA MET A 302 -10.71 8.17 -6.29
C MET A 302 -9.24 8.21 -6.69
N GLN A 303 -8.35 8.63 -5.79
CA GLN A 303 -6.91 8.68 -6.03
C GLN A 303 -6.25 7.29 -6.06
N GLU A 304 -6.68 6.36 -5.21
CA GLU A 304 -6.08 5.02 -5.11
C GLU A 304 -6.62 4.02 -6.15
N ALA A 305 -7.89 4.12 -6.53
CA ALA A 305 -8.52 3.13 -7.39
C ALA A 305 -7.99 3.17 -8.84
N ASP A 306 -7.94 2.02 -9.49
CA ASP A 306 -7.64 1.90 -10.91
C ASP A 306 -8.91 2.10 -11.76
N VAL A 307 -10.08 1.72 -11.24
CA VAL A 307 -11.40 1.92 -11.87
C VAL A 307 -12.40 2.47 -10.85
N LEU A 308 -13.23 3.42 -11.28
CA LEU A 308 -14.24 4.06 -10.43
C LEU A 308 -15.64 3.60 -10.83
N LEU A 309 -16.42 3.12 -9.87
CA LEU A 309 -17.82 2.76 -10.05
C LEU A 309 -18.68 3.82 -9.40
N PHE A 310 -19.55 4.48 -10.17
CA PHE A 310 -20.49 5.45 -9.64
C PHE A 310 -21.90 4.86 -9.63
N VAL A 311 -22.42 4.57 -8.44
CA VAL A 311 -23.70 3.90 -8.23
C VAL A 311 -24.79 4.91 -7.92
N VAL A 312 -25.85 4.88 -8.72
CA VAL A 312 -27.05 5.71 -8.56
C VAL A 312 -28.27 4.78 -8.42
N ASP A 313 -29.23 5.19 -7.61
CA ASP A 313 -30.53 4.53 -7.51
C ASP A 313 -31.41 4.96 -8.69
N SER A 314 -31.80 4.02 -9.55
CA SER A 314 -32.59 4.33 -10.75
C SER A 314 -34.00 4.85 -10.43
N GLN A 315 -34.60 4.43 -9.31
CA GLN A 315 -35.95 4.81 -8.91
C GLN A 315 -36.00 6.24 -8.36
N VAL A 316 -34.88 6.71 -7.80
CA VAL A 316 -34.73 8.08 -7.30
C VAL A 316 -34.21 9.02 -8.39
N GLY A 317 -33.36 8.50 -9.28
CA GLY A 317 -32.66 9.29 -10.28
C GLY A 317 -31.50 10.11 -9.71
N ALA A 318 -30.90 10.93 -10.58
CA ALA A 318 -29.82 11.85 -10.22
C ALA A 318 -30.37 13.03 -9.39
N LEU A 319 -29.67 13.39 -8.31
CA LEU A 319 -29.97 14.56 -7.49
C LEU A 319 -28.86 15.62 -7.62
N ASP A 320 -29.13 16.87 -7.25
CA ASP A 320 -28.15 17.98 -7.22
C ASP A 320 -26.89 17.62 -6.40
N GLU A 321 -27.08 16.80 -5.39
CA GLU A 321 -26.05 16.22 -4.54
C GLU A 321 -25.03 15.35 -5.32
N ASP A 322 -25.47 14.67 -6.38
CA ASP A 322 -24.62 13.83 -7.24
C ASP A 322 -23.72 14.69 -8.14
N ASP A 323 -24.16 15.90 -8.53
CA ASP A 323 -23.44 16.77 -9.46
C ASP A 323 -22.04 17.17 -8.96
N VAL A 324 -21.89 17.40 -7.65
CA VAL A 324 -20.59 17.74 -7.04
C VAL A 324 -19.59 16.61 -7.24
N LEU A 325 -20.01 15.36 -6.98
CA LEU A 325 -19.15 14.19 -7.13
C LEU A 325 -18.90 13.88 -8.61
N VAL A 326 -19.90 14.06 -9.48
CA VAL A 326 -19.76 13.93 -10.94
C VAL A 326 -18.73 14.92 -11.49
N GLN A 327 -18.70 16.17 -11.00
CA GLN A 327 -17.70 17.15 -11.41
C GLN A 327 -16.28 16.73 -11.04
N GLU A 328 -16.07 16.18 -9.85
CA GLU A 328 -14.76 15.64 -9.45
C GLU A 328 -14.39 14.38 -10.23
N LEU A 329 -15.35 13.48 -10.46
CA LEU A 329 -15.16 12.28 -11.27
C LEU A 329 -14.69 12.63 -12.69
N ARG A 330 -15.31 13.63 -13.34
CA ARG A 330 -14.91 14.07 -14.69
C ARG A 330 -13.49 14.64 -14.78
N LYS A 331 -12.92 15.13 -13.68
CA LYS A 331 -11.53 15.60 -13.64
C LYS A 331 -10.53 14.44 -13.61
N MET A 332 -10.98 13.23 -13.25
CA MET A 332 -10.13 12.06 -13.15
C MET A 332 -9.81 11.47 -14.52
N LYS A 333 -8.54 11.15 -14.75
CA LYS A 333 -8.06 10.45 -15.96
C LYS A 333 -8.14 8.93 -15.79
N LYS A 334 -9.22 8.43 -15.19
CA LYS A 334 -9.41 7.01 -14.86
C LYS A 334 -10.72 6.50 -15.47
N PRO A 335 -10.83 5.21 -15.81
CA PRO A 335 -12.10 4.66 -16.27
C PRO A 335 -13.19 4.79 -15.20
N ILE A 336 -14.36 5.28 -15.60
CA ILE A 336 -15.53 5.45 -14.75
C ILE A 336 -16.67 4.63 -15.35
N ILE A 337 -17.35 3.84 -14.52
CA ILE A 337 -18.52 3.05 -14.91
C ILE A 337 -19.72 3.58 -14.13
N LEU A 338 -20.73 4.06 -14.85
CA LEU A 338 -22.00 4.50 -14.28
C LEU A 338 -22.91 3.29 -14.09
N ILE A 339 -23.42 3.10 -12.87
CA ILE A 339 -24.26 1.96 -12.49
C ILE A 339 -25.61 2.50 -12.04
N ALA A 340 -26.68 2.12 -12.73
CA ALA A 340 -28.05 2.34 -12.28
C ALA A 340 -28.53 1.09 -11.54
N ASN A 341 -28.58 1.18 -10.22
CA ASN A 341 -28.99 0.08 -9.36
C ASN A 341 -30.49 0.14 -9.03
N LYS A 342 -31.08 -1.00 -8.66
CA LYS A 342 -32.53 -1.22 -8.41
C LYS A 342 -33.38 -1.22 -9.68
N VAL A 343 -32.79 -1.65 -10.79
CA VAL A 343 -33.50 -1.90 -12.04
C VAL A 343 -33.99 -3.34 -12.06
N ASP A 344 -35.24 -3.56 -11.69
CA ASP A 344 -35.82 -4.89 -11.49
C ASP A 344 -36.59 -5.38 -12.73
N GLY A 345 -37.08 -4.44 -13.57
CA GLY A 345 -37.77 -4.76 -14.82
C GLY A 345 -37.64 -3.73 -15.93
N PRO A 346 -38.27 -3.98 -17.10
CA PRO A 346 -38.14 -3.14 -18.30
C PRO A 346 -38.64 -1.68 -18.13
N THR A 347 -39.60 -1.46 -17.23
CA THR A 347 -40.08 -0.11 -16.91
C THR A 347 -39.00 0.71 -16.23
N ASP A 348 -38.29 0.11 -15.26
CA ASP A 348 -37.18 0.76 -14.55
C ASP A 348 -36.00 1.05 -15.48
N GLU A 349 -35.73 0.18 -16.47
CA GLU A 349 -34.71 0.40 -17.50
C GLU A 349 -35.00 1.68 -18.31
N THR A 350 -36.27 1.91 -18.65
CA THR A 350 -36.70 3.09 -19.40
C THR A 350 -36.41 4.39 -18.62
N GLU A 351 -36.67 4.38 -17.31
CA GLU A 351 -36.41 5.53 -16.43
C GLU A 351 -34.91 5.73 -16.18
N ALA A 352 -34.16 4.63 -16.01
CA ALA A 352 -32.73 4.65 -15.76
C ALA A 352 -31.91 5.24 -16.93
N HIS A 353 -32.42 5.21 -18.17
CA HIS A 353 -31.77 5.87 -19.31
C HIS A 353 -31.57 7.38 -19.11
N ALA A 354 -32.38 8.05 -18.27
CA ALA A 354 -32.22 9.48 -17.97
C ALA A 354 -30.87 9.79 -17.31
N LEU A 355 -30.23 8.80 -16.66
CA LEU A 355 -28.92 8.95 -16.00
C LEU A 355 -27.78 9.22 -16.98
N TRP A 356 -27.97 8.98 -18.28
CA TRP A 356 -27.00 9.33 -19.32
C TRP A 356 -26.64 10.84 -19.29
N ASN A 357 -27.58 11.67 -18.85
CA ASN A 357 -27.41 13.13 -18.72
C ASN A 357 -26.32 13.51 -17.69
N LEU A 358 -25.94 12.59 -16.79
CA LEU A 358 -24.81 12.80 -15.87
C LEU A 358 -23.46 12.88 -16.60
N GLY A 359 -23.39 12.53 -17.89
CA GLY A 359 -22.19 12.68 -18.72
C GLY A 359 -20.99 11.87 -18.22
N LEU A 360 -21.27 10.70 -17.62
CA LEU A 360 -20.27 9.72 -17.20
C LEU A 360 -20.22 8.48 -18.10
N GLY A 361 -20.95 8.49 -19.23
CA GLY A 361 -21.08 7.36 -20.15
C GLY A 361 -22.45 6.67 -20.06
N GLU A 362 -22.55 5.51 -20.70
CA GLU A 362 -23.74 4.66 -20.68
C GLU A 362 -24.04 4.16 -19.25
N PRO A 363 -25.27 4.31 -18.72
CA PRO A 363 -25.65 3.71 -17.46
C PRO A 363 -25.83 2.20 -17.62
N HIS A 364 -25.13 1.42 -16.79
CA HIS A 364 -25.27 -0.03 -16.74
C HIS A 364 -26.33 -0.41 -15.71
N PHE A 365 -27.37 -1.12 -16.17
CA PHE A 365 -28.53 -1.45 -15.36
C PHE A 365 -28.29 -2.72 -14.54
N VAL A 366 -28.46 -2.60 -13.22
CA VAL A 366 -28.30 -3.74 -12.31
C VAL A 366 -29.39 -3.77 -11.25
N SER A 367 -29.72 -4.98 -10.80
CA SER A 367 -30.42 -5.20 -9.55
C SER A 367 -29.48 -5.91 -8.60
N ALA A 368 -28.87 -5.17 -7.67
CA ALA A 368 -28.02 -5.78 -6.64
C ALA A 368 -28.78 -6.77 -5.77
N LEU A 369 -30.09 -6.57 -5.54
CA LEU A 369 -30.90 -7.46 -4.72
C LEU A 369 -31.30 -8.74 -5.46
N HIS A 370 -31.71 -8.64 -6.73
CA HIS A 370 -32.22 -9.79 -7.50
C HIS A 370 -31.17 -10.42 -8.42
N GLY A 371 -30.04 -9.75 -8.65
CA GLY A 371 -28.91 -10.26 -9.41
C GLY A 371 -28.89 -9.98 -10.89
N ARG A 372 -29.91 -9.30 -11.40
CA ARG A 372 -29.99 -8.85 -12.79
C ARG A 372 -28.79 -7.96 -13.13
N GLY A 373 -28.15 -8.20 -14.28
CA GLY A 373 -27.04 -7.40 -14.83
C GLY A 373 -25.72 -7.43 -14.05
N SER A 374 -25.66 -8.14 -12.91
CA SER A 374 -24.47 -8.17 -12.06
C SER A 374 -23.28 -8.92 -12.66
N GLY A 375 -23.54 -9.99 -13.42
CA GLY A 375 -22.52 -10.72 -14.18
C GLY A 375 -21.96 -9.87 -15.32
N ASP A 376 -22.84 -9.27 -16.13
CA ASP A 376 -22.45 -8.38 -17.23
C ASP A 376 -21.63 -7.18 -16.72
N LEU A 377 -22.02 -6.63 -15.56
CA LEU A 377 -21.25 -5.58 -14.89
C LEU A 377 -19.86 -6.07 -14.44
N LEU A 378 -19.76 -7.28 -13.87
CA LEU A 378 -18.46 -7.85 -13.49
C LEU A 378 -17.58 -8.15 -14.71
N ASP A 379 -18.16 -8.59 -15.81
CA ASP A 379 -17.46 -8.75 -17.09
C ASP A 379 -16.95 -7.41 -17.60
N LEU A 380 -17.76 -6.35 -17.54
CA LEU A 380 -17.34 -5.01 -17.91
C LEU A 380 -16.20 -4.49 -17.00
N ILE A 381 -16.34 -4.62 -15.69
CA ILE A 381 -15.32 -4.22 -14.71
C ILE A 381 -14.02 -4.95 -15.03
N THR A 382 -14.08 -6.27 -15.14
CA THR A 382 -12.90 -7.09 -15.42
C THR A 382 -12.33 -6.81 -16.81
N ASN A 383 -13.08 -6.35 -17.81
CA ASN A 383 -12.50 -5.95 -19.09
C ASN A 383 -11.72 -4.62 -19.05
N VAL A 384 -12.15 -3.69 -18.18
CA VAL A 384 -11.56 -2.35 -18.08
C VAL A 384 -10.41 -2.28 -17.06
N LEU A 385 -10.36 -3.20 -16.10
CA LEU A 385 -9.28 -3.26 -15.12
C LEU A 385 -7.91 -3.44 -15.81
N PRO A 386 -6.82 -2.83 -15.30
CA PRO A 386 -5.47 -3.19 -15.70
C PRO A 386 -5.09 -4.58 -15.16
N GLU A 387 -4.20 -5.32 -15.82
CA GLU A 387 -3.76 -6.65 -15.33
C GLU A 387 -2.98 -6.54 -14.01
N VAL A 388 -2.32 -5.40 -13.80
CA VAL A 388 -1.56 -5.06 -12.60
C VAL A 388 -2.10 -3.76 -12.04
N GLY A 389 -2.56 -3.80 -10.80
CA GLY A 389 -3.12 -2.67 -10.08
C GLY A 389 -2.18 -1.96 -9.13
N GLY A 390 -2.68 -0.86 -8.57
CA GLY A 390 -1.95 -0.02 -7.60
C GLY A 390 -1.94 -0.55 -6.16
N ALA A 391 -2.67 -1.62 -5.82
CA ALA A 391 -2.66 -2.17 -4.48
C ALA A 391 -1.26 -2.68 -4.15
N GLN A 392 -0.55 -1.96 -3.27
CA GLN A 392 0.71 -2.43 -2.73
C GLN A 392 0.47 -3.78 -2.06
N VAL A 393 1.19 -4.79 -2.53
CA VAL A 393 1.41 -6.04 -1.80
C VAL A 393 1.79 -5.64 -0.38
N GLN A 394 1.03 -6.10 0.61
CA GLN A 394 1.38 -5.90 2.02
C GLN A 394 2.80 -6.43 2.19
N ASP A 395 3.76 -5.54 2.49
CA ASP A 395 5.15 -5.93 2.77
C ASP A 395 5.31 -6.69 4.09
N GLY A 396 4.17 -7.03 4.73
CA GLY A 396 4.07 -7.77 5.97
C GLY A 396 4.32 -6.93 7.23
N TYR A 397 4.74 -5.67 7.12
CA TYR A 397 5.08 -4.86 8.30
C TYR A 397 3.83 -4.23 8.92
N ARG A 398 3.76 -4.32 10.25
CA ARG A 398 2.71 -3.68 11.06
C ARG A 398 2.87 -2.16 11.04
N ARG A 399 1.76 -1.44 10.91
CA ARG A 399 1.75 0.04 10.74
C ARG A 399 1.45 0.77 12.05
N VAL A 400 2.35 1.65 12.44
CA VAL A 400 2.33 2.38 13.72
C VAL A 400 2.28 3.88 13.46
N ALA A 401 1.35 4.62 14.07
CA ALA A 401 1.35 6.09 14.05
C ALA A 401 1.87 6.66 15.36
N LEU A 402 2.73 7.69 15.31
CA LEU A 402 3.16 8.46 16.48
C LEU A 402 2.38 9.77 16.57
N ILE A 403 1.47 9.87 17.54
CA ILE A 403 0.50 10.96 17.64
C ILE A 403 0.63 11.63 19.02
N GLY A 404 0.30 12.92 19.11
CA GLY A 404 0.37 13.68 20.35
C GLY A 404 0.55 15.17 20.07
N ARG A 405 0.38 16.01 21.10
CA ARG A 405 0.53 17.46 20.98
C ARG A 405 1.93 17.91 20.57
N PRO A 406 2.12 19.14 20.07
CA PRO A 406 3.45 19.70 19.87
C PRO A 406 4.31 19.59 21.14
N ASN A 407 5.63 19.37 20.98
CA ASN A 407 6.63 19.37 22.07
C ASN A 407 6.53 18.29 23.17
N VAL A 408 5.63 17.31 23.04
CA VAL A 408 5.55 16.14 23.93
C VAL A 408 6.72 15.15 23.76
N GLY A 409 7.56 15.33 22.74
CA GLY A 409 8.77 14.52 22.50
C GLY A 409 8.62 13.39 21.47
N LYS A 410 7.62 13.45 20.57
CA LYS A 410 7.46 12.49 19.45
C LYS A 410 8.72 12.34 18.60
N SER A 411 9.36 13.44 18.20
CA SER A 411 10.56 13.42 17.35
C SER A 411 11.75 12.83 18.09
N SER A 412 11.89 13.13 19.39
CA SER A 412 12.91 12.54 20.26
C SER A 412 12.70 11.04 20.41
N LEU A 413 11.45 10.59 20.60
CA LEU A 413 11.11 9.18 20.69
C LEU A 413 11.43 8.46 19.37
N LEU A 414 10.97 8.99 18.24
CA LEU A 414 11.27 8.43 16.91
C LEU A 414 12.78 8.28 16.68
N ASN A 415 13.57 9.31 17.00
CA ASN A 415 15.04 9.26 16.84
C ASN A 415 15.69 8.15 17.68
N ILE A 416 15.18 7.91 18.88
CA ILE A 416 15.78 6.98 19.83
C ILE A 416 15.34 5.55 19.59
N LEU A 417 14.14 5.36 19.05
CA LEU A 417 13.71 4.08 18.47
C LEU A 417 14.53 3.78 17.19
N ALA A 418 14.72 4.76 16.31
CA ALA A 418 15.52 4.61 15.09
C ALA A 418 17.01 4.35 15.35
N GLY A 419 17.55 4.82 16.48
CA GLY A 419 18.97 4.72 16.81
C GLY A 419 19.41 3.37 17.43
N GLN A 420 18.50 2.45 17.77
CA GLN A 420 18.85 1.25 18.54
C GLN A 420 19.23 0.03 17.68
N ASN A 421 18.70 -0.03 16.47
CA ASN A 421 19.17 -0.82 15.34
C ASN A 421 18.29 -0.29 14.22
N ARG A 422 18.81 0.62 13.40
CA ARG A 422 18.34 0.56 12.02
C ARG A 422 18.57 -0.89 11.64
N SER A 423 17.52 -1.63 11.33
CA SER A 423 17.72 -2.65 10.34
C SER A 423 18.31 -1.87 9.17
N LEU A 424 19.61 -2.01 8.96
CA LEU A 424 20.15 -2.07 7.61
C LEU A 424 19.41 -3.26 6.97
N VAL A 425 18.09 -3.12 6.71
CA VAL A 425 17.64 -3.47 5.36
C VAL A 425 18.33 -2.36 4.61
N ASP A 426 19.40 -2.76 3.92
CA ASP A 426 20.46 -1.93 3.38
C ASP A 426 20.00 -0.53 2.96
N ASP A 427 20.93 0.42 3.06
CA ASP A 427 20.88 1.69 2.31
C ASP A 427 20.85 1.38 0.79
N VAL A 428 19.77 0.81 0.30
CA VAL A 428 19.34 0.80 -1.09
C VAL A 428 18.44 2.02 -1.18
N PRO A 429 18.92 3.14 -1.75
CA PRO A 429 18.05 4.20 -2.21
C PRO A 429 17.05 3.51 -3.10
N GLY A 430 15.82 3.35 -2.61
CA GLY A 430 14.76 2.99 -3.49
C GLY A 430 13.46 2.43 -3.04
N THR A 431 13.28 2.19 -1.76
CA THR A 431 11.93 1.97 -1.29
C THR A 431 11.08 3.17 -1.67
N THR A 432 10.10 3.00 -2.57
CA THR A 432 8.92 3.88 -2.70
C THR A 432 8.22 3.86 -1.35
N ARG A 433 8.83 4.61 -0.46
CA ARG A 433 8.23 5.19 0.69
C ARG A 433 7.33 6.23 0.06
N ASP A 434 6.05 6.23 0.40
CA ASP A 434 5.44 7.53 0.60
C ASP A 434 6.46 8.36 1.37
N PRO A 435 6.82 9.58 0.95
CA PRO A 435 8.04 10.30 1.37
C PRO A 435 8.10 10.70 2.87
N VAL A 436 7.50 9.91 3.74
CA VAL A 436 7.07 10.22 5.08
C VAL A 436 7.11 8.99 6.02
N ASP A 437 7.20 7.74 5.56
CA ASP A 437 7.17 6.56 6.46
C ASP A 437 8.56 5.97 6.76
N GLU A 438 8.80 5.49 7.99
CA GLU A 438 10.08 4.92 8.44
C GLU A 438 9.93 3.47 8.92
N LEU A 439 10.86 2.59 8.52
CA LEU A 439 10.96 1.23 9.07
C LEU A 439 11.89 1.24 10.27
N ILE A 440 11.42 0.76 11.42
CA ILE A 440 12.18 0.74 12.67
C ILE A 440 12.09 -0.66 13.28
N GLU A 441 13.24 -1.24 13.61
CA GLU A 441 13.31 -2.49 14.35
C GLU A 441 13.18 -2.23 15.85
N ILE A 442 12.16 -2.80 16.49
CA ILE A 442 11.94 -2.67 17.93
C ILE A 442 11.53 -4.04 18.48
N GLY A 443 12.28 -4.54 19.45
CA GLY A 443 11.99 -5.82 20.12
C GLY A 443 12.04 -7.03 19.19
N GLY A 444 12.93 -7.03 18.20
CA GLY A 444 13.14 -8.14 17.25
C GLY A 444 12.10 -8.22 16.13
N SER A 445 11.33 -7.16 15.89
CA SER A 445 10.38 -7.06 14.77
C SER A 445 10.52 -5.69 14.09
N ILE A 446 10.32 -5.66 12.78
CA ILE A 446 10.34 -4.43 11.99
C ILE A 446 8.93 -3.85 11.91
N TRP A 447 8.82 -2.57 12.25
CA TRP A 447 7.57 -1.82 12.29
C TRP A 447 7.63 -0.66 11.31
N ARG A 448 6.53 -0.39 10.61
CA ARG A 448 6.40 0.79 9.73
C ARG A 448 5.75 1.93 10.49
N PHE A 449 6.52 2.96 10.79
CA PHE A 449 6.04 4.21 11.36
C PHE A 449 5.50 5.11 10.25
N VAL A 450 4.21 5.44 10.32
CA VAL A 450 3.53 6.27 9.32
C VAL A 450 3.62 7.77 9.65
N ASP A 451 3.67 8.61 8.62
CA ASP A 451 3.65 10.08 8.71
C ASP A 451 4.80 10.73 9.56
N THR A 452 6.02 10.20 9.48
CA THR A 452 7.19 10.70 10.23
C THR A 452 7.79 12.02 9.71
N ALA A 453 7.64 12.39 8.43
CA ALA A 453 8.17 13.69 7.95
C ALA A 453 7.42 14.90 8.56
N GLY A 454 6.16 14.74 8.96
CA GLY A 454 5.43 15.73 9.74
C GLY A 454 6.02 15.95 11.14
N ILE A 455 6.59 14.89 11.73
CA ILE A 455 7.29 14.91 13.02
C ILE A 455 8.66 15.59 12.90
N ARG A 456 9.36 15.41 11.77
CA ARG A 456 10.70 16.01 11.52
C ARG A 456 10.65 17.49 11.11
N ARG A 457 9.68 17.93 10.29
CA ARG A 457 9.55 19.35 9.89
C ARG A 457 9.29 20.31 11.07
N ARG A 458 8.65 19.83 12.15
CA ARG A 458 8.36 20.61 13.36
C ARG A 458 9.57 20.85 14.27
N ALA A 459 10.73 20.25 14.00
CA ALA A 459 11.96 20.62 14.69
C ALA A 459 12.41 22.05 14.35
N ASN A 460 11.99 22.60 13.19
CA ASN A 460 12.50 23.88 12.68
C ASN A 460 11.43 24.96 12.36
N GLN A 461 10.11 24.69 12.46
CA GLN A 461 9.08 25.71 12.21
C GLN A 461 7.90 25.60 13.19
N GLN A 462 7.74 26.63 14.03
CA GLN A 462 6.57 26.83 14.89
C GLN A 462 5.53 27.69 14.17
N SER A 463 4.61 27.08 13.42
CA SER A 463 3.31 27.69 13.07
C SER A 463 2.59 26.84 12.04
N GLY A 464 1.67 25.99 12.47
CA GLY A 464 0.60 25.47 11.62
C GLY A 464 -0.69 25.63 12.41
N THR A 465 -1.76 26.09 11.78
CA THR A 465 -3.07 26.24 12.42
C THR A 465 -3.56 24.88 12.94
N ASP A 466 -4.31 24.88 14.06
CA ASP A 466 -4.82 23.66 14.71
C ASP A 466 -5.56 22.74 13.74
N TYR A 467 -6.21 23.31 12.72
CA TYR A 467 -6.89 22.58 11.65
C TYR A 467 -5.98 21.58 10.91
N TYR A 468 -4.78 21.99 10.50
CA TYR A 468 -3.84 21.10 9.79
C TYR A 468 -3.22 20.04 10.71
N ALA A 469 -3.18 20.27 12.03
CA ALA A 469 -2.70 19.28 12.98
C ALA A 469 -3.71 18.13 13.15
N THR A 470 -5.00 18.45 13.20
CA THR A 470 -6.09 17.47 13.28
C THR A 470 -6.18 16.63 12.01
N LEU A 471 -6.15 17.27 10.83
CA LEU A 471 -6.23 16.56 9.54
C LEU A 471 -5.08 15.56 9.36
N ARG A 472 -3.84 15.93 9.72
CA ARG A 472 -2.71 15.00 9.69
C ARG A 472 -2.87 13.83 10.64
N THR A 473 -3.40 14.10 11.84
CA THR A 473 -3.69 13.06 12.82
C THR A 473 -4.69 12.06 12.25
N GLN A 474 -5.74 12.52 11.57
CA GLN A 474 -6.72 11.64 10.91
C GLN A 474 -6.07 10.79 9.81
N ILE A 475 -5.28 11.39 8.91
CA ILE A 475 -4.57 10.65 7.85
C ILE A 475 -3.64 9.59 8.44
N ALA A 476 -2.91 9.91 9.51
CA ALA A 476 -2.03 8.96 10.18
C ALA A 476 -2.82 7.81 10.82
N LEU A 477 -3.99 8.09 11.42
CA LEU A 477 -4.88 7.08 11.99
C LEU A 477 -5.44 6.15 10.92
N GLU A 478 -5.89 6.67 9.78
CA GLU A 478 -6.40 5.88 8.66
C GLU A 478 -5.37 4.85 8.16
N ARG A 479 -4.11 5.26 8.09
CA ARG A 479 -2.99 4.43 7.59
C ARG A 479 -2.43 3.45 8.61
N CYS A 480 -2.64 3.66 9.91
CA CYS A 480 -2.07 2.80 10.96
C CYS A 480 -3.03 1.69 11.44
N GLU A 481 -2.45 0.71 12.11
CA GLU A 481 -3.15 -0.36 12.84
C GLU A 481 -3.14 -0.07 14.34
N VAL A 482 -2.02 0.50 14.82
CA VAL A 482 -1.81 0.91 16.21
C VAL A 482 -1.31 2.35 16.27
N ALA A 483 -1.95 3.15 17.13
CA ALA A 483 -1.54 4.49 17.45
C ALA A 483 -0.76 4.51 18.78
N VAL A 484 0.41 5.12 18.74
CA VAL A 484 1.22 5.45 19.91
C VAL A 484 0.94 6.91 20.27
N VAL A 485 0.12 7.12 21.30
CA VAL A 485 -0.24 8.45 21.81
C VAL A 485 0.80 8.89 22.83
N VAL A 486 1.60 9.89 22.48
CA VAL A 486 2.69 10.40 23.32
C VAL A 486 2.20 11.59 24.14
N LEU A 487 2.21 11.44 25.46
CA LEU A 487 1.89 12.46 26.44
C LEU A 487 3.17 12.92 27.16
N ASP A 488 3.20 14.17 27.61
CA ASP A 488 4.27 14.69 28.45
C ASP A 488 3.89 14.49 29.93
N ALA A 489 4.57 13.57 30.62
CA ALA A 489 4.28 13.23 32.01
C ALA A 489 4.62 14.38 32.98
N SER A 490 5.53 15.28 32.61
CA SER A 490 6.01 16.36 33.47
C SER A 490 5.02 17.52 33.63
N VAL A 491 3.95 17.55 32.82
CA VAL A 491 2.92 18.60 32.84
C VAL A 491 1.52 17.98 32.90
N PRO A 492 0.49 18.71 33.37
CA PRO A 492 -0.87 18.21 33.43
C PRO A 492 -1.42 17.77 32.06
N ILE A 493 -2.23 16.71 32.05
CA ILE A 493 -2.94 16.26 30.84
C ILE A 493 -3.86 17.38 30.35
N SER A 494 -3.72 17.78 29.08
CA SER A 494 -4.48 18.87 28.49
C SER A 494 -5.73 18.39 27.75
N GLU A 495 -6.68 19.28 27.47
CA GLU A 495 -7.85 18.94 26.63
C GLU A 495 -7.46 18.42 25.24
N GLN A 496 -6.38 18.92 24.65
CA GLN A 496 -5.94 18.48 23.33
C GLN A 496 -5.35 17.05 23.39
N ASP A 497 -4.79 16.62 24.52
CA ASP A 497 -4.40 15.21 24.72
C ASP A 497 -5.64 14.31 24.72
N LEU A 498 -6.68 14.71 25.46
CA LEU A 498 -7.94 13.96 25.54
C LEU A 498 -8.61 13.86 24.17
N ARG A 499 -8.66 14.96 23.39
CA ARG A 499 -9.20 14.94 22.03
C ARG A 499 -8.47 13.97 21.12
N ILE A 500 -7.13 13.91 21.20
CA ILE A 500 -6.33 12.95 20.40
C ILE A 500 -6.66 11.50 20.79
N ILE A 501 -6.80 11.23 22.09
CA ILE A 501 -7.16 9.91 22.60
C ILE A 501 -8.55 9.49 22.08
N THR A 502 -9.54 10.39 22.17
CA THR A 502 -10.88 10.14 21.62
C THR A 502 -10.84 9.89 20.12
N MET A 503 -10.04 10.65 19.35
CA MET A 503 -9.89 10.40 17.90
C MET A 503 -9.36 9.00 17.59
N VAL A 504 -8.41 8.50 18.39
CA VAL A 504 -7.84 7.15 18.20
C VAL A 504 -8.89 6.07 18.51
N GLU A 505 -9.64 6.24 19.60
CA GLU A 505 -10.72 5.34 20.00
C GLU A 505 -11.85 5.31 18.97
N ASP A 506 -12.28 6.48 18.50
CA ASP A 506 -13.31 6.64 17.46
C ASP A 506 -12.88 6.01 16.13
N ALA A 507 -11.60 6.11 15.78
CA ALA A 507 -11.01 5.46 14.62
C ALA A 507 -10.85 3.94 14.80
N GLY A 508 -11.20 3.38 15.97
CA GLY A 508 -11.16 1.96 16.22
C GLY A 508 -9.76 1.34 16.17
N LYS A 509 -8.70 2.14 16.33
CA LYS A 509 -7.31 1.66 16.23
C LYS A 509 -6.82 1.11 17.56
N ALA A 510 -5.89 0.15 17.52
CA ALA A 510 -5.19 -0.25 18.73
C ALA A 510 -4.44 0.96 19.31
N MET A 511 -4.32 1.04 20.64
CA MET A 511 -3.78 2.22 21.30
C MET A 511 -2.76 1.85 22.38
N VAL A 512 -1.61 2.52 22.31
CA VAL A 512 -0.58 2.53 23.35
C VAL A 512 -0.34 3.98 23.76
N ILE A 513 -0.52 4.29 25.05
CA ILE A 513 -0.25 5.61 25.62
C ILE A 513 1.17 5.60 26.19
N VAL A 514 2.02 6.50 25.70
CA VAL A 514 3.39 6.68 26.18
C VAL A 514 3.45 7.92 27.05
N MET A 515 3.76 7.73 28.33
CA MET A 515 4.04 8.81 29.28
C MET A 515 5.52 9.19 29.16
N ASN A 516 5.81 10.18 28.32
CA ASN A 516 7.17 10.60 27.98
C ASN A 516 7.71 11.66 28.95
N LYS A 517 9.03 11.90 28.91
CA LYS A 517 9.79 12.81 29.78
C LYS A 517 9.79 12.37 31.25
N TRP A 518 9.80 11.06 31.48
CA TRP A 518 9.87 10.49 32.82
C TRP A 518 11.14 10.91 33.59
N ASP A 519 12.20 11.34 32.88
CA ASP A 519 13.42 11.91 33.46
C ASP A 519 13.21 13.23 34.20
N LEU A 520 12.07 13.90 34.01
CA LEU A 520 11.72 15.16 34.67
C LEU A 520 10.76 14.97 35.85
N MET A 521 10.42 13.73 36.21
CA MET A 521 9.44 13.43 37.25
C MET A 521 10.07 13.47 38.65
N ASP A 522 9.37 14.07 39.60
CA ASP A 522 9.60 13.93 41.04
C ASP A 522 8.44 13.17 41.70
N GLU A 523 8.55 12.89 43.01
CA GLU A 523 7.52 12.15 43.75
C GLU A 523 6.16 12.87 43.75
N ASP A 524 6.17 14.20 43.88
CA ASP A 524 4.95 14.99 43.89
C ASP A 524 4.25 14.95 42.53
N ARG A 525 4.97 15.19 41.43
CA ARG A 525 4.39 15.14 40.07
C ARG A 525 3.88 13.74 39.74
N ALA A 526 4.58 12.68 40.16
CA ALA A 526 4.12 11.30 39.97
C ALA A 526 2.76 11.06 40.67
N ASN A 527 2.62 11.47 41.92
CA ASN A 527 1.36 11.38 42.67
C ASN A 527 0.23 12.19 42.03
N TYR A 528 0.52 13.38 41.49
CA TYR A 528 -0.47 14.17 40.76
C TYR A 528 -0.89 13.51 39.44
N LEU A 529 0.06 12.96 38.70
CA LEU A 529 -0.20 12.28 37.43
C LEU A 529 -1.09 11.04 37.65
N ASP A 530 -0.88 10.28 38.71
CA ASP A 530 -1.73 9.11 39.02
C ASP A 530 -3.20 9.52 39.22
N ARG A 531 -3.44 10.63 39.95
CA ARG A 531 -4.79 11.19 40.11
C ARG A 531 -5.37 11.75 38.80
N GLU A 532 -4.54 12.34 37.95
CA GLU A 532 -4.95 12.79 36.61
C GLU A 532 -5.34 11.61 35.73
N ILE A 533 -4.59 10.51 35.76
CA ILE A 533 -4.89 9.28 35.02
C ILE A 533 -6.24 8.71 35.46
N GLU A 534 -6.46 8.57 36.77
CA GLU A 534 -7.74 8.08 37.33
C GLU A 534 -8.92 8.97 36.93
N ARG A 535 -8.71 10.28 36.82
CA ARG A 535 -9.79 11.23 36.52
C ARG A 535 -10.07 11.40 35.04
N HIS A 536 -9.04 11.37 34.20
CA HIS A 536 -9.13 11.80 32.79
C HIS A 536 -8.98 10.66 31.79
N LEU A 537 -8.42 9.51 32.20
CA LEU A 537 -8.18 8.36 31.32
C LEU A 537 -9.03 7.13 31.70
N ASP A 538 -10.08 7.32 32.51
CA ASP A 538 -11.04 6.30 32.92
C ASP A 538 -11.69 5.59 31.73
N GLN A 539 -11.99 6.33 30.67
CA GLN A 539 -12.59 5.79 29.44
C GLN A 539 -11.66 4.87 28.65
N VAL A 540 -10.34 5.01 28.87
CA VAL A 540 -9.31 4.30 28.11
C VAL A 540 -8.36 3.51 29.01
N GLU A 541 -8.84 3.05 30.17
CA GLU A 541 -8.09 2.16 31.09
C GLU A 541 -7.58 0.89 30.39
N TRP A 542 -8.29 0.46 29.35
CA TRP A 542 -7.91 -0.68 28.53
C TRP A 542 -6.63 -0.44 27.71
N ALA A 543 -6.23 0.81 27.44
CA ALA A 543 -5.06 1.12 26.65
C ALA A 543 -3.76 0.72 27.35
N GLN A 544 -2.78 0.22 26.59
CA GLN A 544 -1.47 -0.11 27.17
C GLN A 544 -0.73 1.18 27.53
N ARG A 545 -0.19 1.28 28.74
CA ARG A 545 0.57 2.45 29.19
C ARG A 545 2.05 2.10 29.33
N VAL A 546 2.92 2.96 28.79
CA VAL A 546 4.37 2.81 28.86
C VAL A 546 5.00 4.11 29.34
N ASN A 547 5.67 4.08 30.49
CA ASN A 547 6.45 5.20 30.98
C ASN A 547 7.84 5.17 30.34
N LEU A 548 8.26 6.30 29.79
CA LEU A 548 9.46 6.38 28.97
C LEU A 548 10.13 7.76 29.12
N ALA A 549 11.45 7.80 28.99
CA ALA A 549 12.17 9.07 28.84
C ALA A 549 12.87 9.06 27.49
N ALA A 550 12.30 9.76 26.51
CA ALA A 550 12.82 9.75 25.15
C ALA A 550 14.27 10.16 25.19
N LYS A 551 14.60 11.32 25.79
CA LYS A 551 15.97 11.88 25.86
C LYS A 551 17.06 10.90 26.31
N THR A 552 16.77 10.03 27.28
CA THR A 552 17.75 9.07 27.83
C THR A 552 17.60 7.66 27.23
N GLY A 553 16.48 7.38 26.57
CA GLY A 553 16.12 6.05 26.09
C GLY A 553 15.61 5.10 27.17
N TRP A 554 15.36 5.59 28.39
CA TRP A 554 14.88 4.77 29.50
C TRP A 554 13.52 4.13 29.19
N HIS A 555 13.39 2.82 29.45
CA HIS A 555 12.20 1.99 29.23
C HIS A 555 11.67 1.90 27.79
N ARG A 556 12.47 2.26 26.78
CA ARG A 556 12.08 2.11 25.37
C ARG A 556 11.78 0.68 24.94
N ASP A 557 12.43 -0.29 25.57
CA ASP A 557 12.26 -1.74 25.35
C ASP A 557 10.84 -2.24 25.65
N ARG A 558 10.10 -1.53 26.52
CA ARG A 558 8.71 -1.86 26.89
C ARG A 558 7.69 -1.53 25.80
N LEU A 559 8.06 -0.71 24.80
CA LEU A 559 7.15 -0.29 23.75
C LEU A 559 6.74 -1.45 22.83
N ALA A 560 7.69 -2.28 22.38
CA ALA A 560 7.38 -3.39 21.48
C ALA A 560 6.45 -4.46 22.08
N PRO A 561 6.62 -4.90 23.35
CA PRO A 561 5.63 -5.75 24.02
C PRO A 561 4.24 -5.10 24.07
N ALA A 562 4.13 -3.82 24.42
CA ALA A 562 2.85 -3.12 24.47
C ALA A 562 2.15 -3.06 23.10
N LEU A 563 2.90 -2.78 22.03
CA LEU A 563 2.40 -2.80 20.65
C LEU A 563 1.87 -4.18 20.26
N ARG A 564 2.63 -5.25 20.55
CA ARG A 564 2.22 -6.63 20.26
C ARG A 564 0.96 -7.03 21.01
N THR A 565 0.86 -6.69 22.29
CA THR A 565 -0.35 -6.96 23.10
C THR A 565 -1.56 -6.23 22.55
N ALA A 566 -1.41 -4.95 22.21
CA ALA A 566 -2.48 -4.12 21.65
C ALA A 566 -2.97 -4.68 20.30
N LEU A 567 -2.06 -5.06 19.41
CA LEU A 567 -2.41 -5.60 18.09
C LEU A 567 -2.98 -7.01 18.15
N GLY A 568 -2.42 -7.89 18.98
CA GLY A 568 -2.96 -9.24 19.17
C GLY A 568 -4.38 -9.22 19.73
N SER A 569 -4.70 -8.25 20.58
CA SER A 569 -6.06 -8.02 21.09
C SER A 569 -6.98 -7.40 20.02
N TRP A 570 -6.44 -6.54 19.16
CA TRP A 570 -7.11 -5.89 18.03
C TRP A 570 -7.33 -6.81 16.82
N GLU A 571 -6.88 -8.06 16.88
CA GLU A 571 -7.17 -9.08 15.86
C GLU A 571 -7.91 -10.27 16.47
N ARG A 572 -8.27 -10.17 17.75
CA ARG A 572 -8.77 -11.31 18.52
C ARG A 572 -10.21 -11.65 18.13
N ARG A 573 -10.42 -12.89 17.69
CA ARG A 573 -11.75 -13.50 17.49
C ARG A 573 -12.21 -14.24 18.76
N VAL A 574 -13.44 -13.95 19.19
CA VAL A 574 -14.18 -14.68 20.23
C VAL A 574 -15.19 -15.59 19.52
N PRO A 575 -15.16 -16.91 19.76
CA PRO A 575 -16.15 -17.83 19.18
C PRO A 575 -17.58 -17.48 19.57
N THR A 576 -18.50 -17.48 18.59
CA THR A 576 -19.92 -17.13 18.77
C THR A 576 -20.59 -17.96 19.87
N SER A 577 -20.28 -19.26 19.98
CA SER A 577 -20.82 -20.14 21.03
C SER A 577 -20.41 -19.69 22.44
N ARG A 578 -19.13 -19.34 22.63
CA ARG A 578 -18.59 -18.85 23.91
C ARG A 578 -19.19 -17.49 24.26
N LEU A 579 -19.30 -16.58 23.28
CA LEU A 579 -19.94 -15.27 23.46
C LEU A 579 -21.39 -15.39 23.92
N ASN A 580 -22.19 -16.24 23.27
CA ASN A 580 -23.61 -16.41 23.63
C ASN A 580 -23.79 -17.11 24.99
N SER A 581 -22.91 -18.06 25.34
CA SER A 581 -22.91 -18.70 26.66
C SER A 581 -22.61 -17.68 27.78
N PHE A 582 -21.61 -16.82 27.55
CA PHE A 582 -21.28 -15.71 28.45
C PHE A 582 -22.45 -14.73 28.59
N LEU A 583 -23.03 -14.27 27.47
CA LEU A 583 -24.16 -13.35 27.52
C LEU A 583 -25.37 -13.94 28.23
N GLY A 584 -25.68 -15.23 27.99
CA GLY A 584 -26.76 -15.91 28.70
C GLY A 584 -26.58 -15.88 30.22
N THR A 585 -25.35 -16.15 30.68
CA THR A 585 -25.00 -16.07 32.11
C THR A 585 -25.09 -14.64 32.65
N LEU A 586 -24.58 -13.67 31.87
CA LEU A 586 -24.60 -12.25 32.23
C LEU A 586 -26.03 -11.71 32.38
N ILE A 587 -26.91 -12.04 31.44
CA ILE A 587 -28.31 -11.61 31.41
C ILE A 587 -29.10 -12.27 32.54
N ALA A 588 -28.83 -13.54 32.86
CA ALA A 588 -29.48 -14.23 33.97
C ALA A 588 -29.13 -13.57 35.32
N ALA A 589 -27.88 -13.13 35.49
CA ALA A 589 -27.44 -12.45 36.71
C ALA A 589 -27.88 -10.98 36.79
N THR A 590 -27.88 -10.26 35.66
CA THR A 590 -28.24 -8.85 35.59
C THR A 590 -29.09 -8.59 34.35
N PRO A 591 -30.41 -8.77 34.42
CA PRO A 591 -31.29 -8.59 33.27
C PRO A 591 -31.36 -7.13 32.78
N PRO A 592 -31.66 -6.88 31.48
CA PRO A 592 -31.87 -5.52 30.96
C PRO A 592 -33.00 -4.80 31.71
N PRO A 593 -32.88 -3.49 31.97
CA PRO A 593 -33.93 -2.72 32.64
C PRO A 593 -35.23 -2.68 31.81
N VAL A 594 -36.38 -2.65 32.50
CA VAL A 594 -37.71 -2.57 31.86
C VAL A 594 -38.06 -1.10 31.61
N ARG A 595 -38.38 -0.73 30.36
CA ARG A 595 -38.90 0.60 30.02
C ARG A 595 -40.07 0.45 29.04
N GLY A 596 -41.17 1.17 29.27
CA GLY A 596 -42.37 1.07 28.43
C GLY A 596 -43.16 -0.24 28.57
N GLY A 597 -43.03 -0.93 29.71
CA GLY A 597 -43.86 -2.10 30.06
C GLY A 597 -43.40 -3.45 29.50
N LYS A 598 -42.38 -3.51 28.63
CA LYS A 598 -41.78 -4.77 28.16
C LYS A 598 -40.26 -4.75 28.29
N GLN A 599 -39.73 -5.84 28.83
CA GLN A 599 -38.28 -6.02 28.93
C GLN A 599 -37.69 -6.40 27.56
N PRO A 600 -36.66 -5.70 27.07
CA PRO A 600 -35.98 -6.10 25.84
C PRO A 600 -35.25 -7.43 26.09
N LYS A 601 -35.47 -8.40 25.20
CA LYS A 601 -34.77 -9.69 25.24
C LYS A 601 -33.58 -9.62 24.29
N ILE A 602 -32.40 -9.95 24.80
CA ILE A 602 -31.23 -10.24 23.97
C ILE A 602 -31.39 -11.67 23.46
N MET A 603 -31.38 -11.84 22.14
CA MET A 603 -31.60 -13.13 21.49
C MET A 603 -30.27 -13.87 21.35
N TYR A 604 -29.30 -13.21 20.70
CA TYR A 604 -27.95 -13.70 20.49
C TYR A 604 -27.01 -12.53 20.21
N ALA A 605 -25.71 -12.79 20.20
CA ALA A 605 -24.71 -11.86 19.71
C ALA A 605 -23.67 -12.57 18.85
N THR A 606 -23.02 -11.79 17.99
CA THR A 606 -21.89 -12.22 17.15
C THR A 606 -20.77 -11.19 17.25
N GLN A 607 -19.56 -11.61 16.89
CA GLN A 607 -18.46 -10.67 16.65
C GLN A 607 -18.31 -10.46 15.14
N ALA A 608 -18.85 -9.34 14.64
CA ALA A 608 -18.87 -8.98 13.22
C ALA A 608 -17.48 -8.60 12.68
N GLY A 609 -16.64 -7.98 13.52
CA GLY A 609 -15.29 -7.53 13.14
C GLY A 609 -14.25 -7.83 14.22
N ILE A 610 -12.99 -7.99 13.81
CA ILE A 610 -11.87 -8.20 14.73
C ILE A 610 -11.00 -6.97 14.92
N SER A 611 -10.96 -6.04 13.95
CA SER A 611 -10.00 -4.94 13.87
C SER A 611 -10.70 -3.58 13.67
N PRO A 612 -11.39 -3.04 14.69
CA PRO A 612 -11.43 -3.51 16.08
C PRO A 612 -12.46 -4.62 16.36
N PRO A 613 -12.41 -5.26 17.54
CA PRO A 613 -13.42 -6.21 18.00
C PRO A 613 -14.80 -5.53 18.06
N ARG A 614 -15.65 -5.87 17.10
CA ARG A 614 -17.02 -5.34 16.98
C ARG A 614 -18.03 -6.44 17.29
N PHE A 615 -18.74 -6.26 18.38
CA PHE A 615 -19.80 -7.14 18.85
C PHE A 615 -21.16 -6.57 18.47
N VAL A 616 -21.99 -7.39 17.84
CA VAL A 616 -23.36 -7.01 17.45
C VAL A 616 -24.34 -7.84 18.26
N ILE A 617 -25.18 -7.16 19.02
CA ILE A 617 -26.15 -7.75 19.93
C ILE A 617 -27.54 -7.63 19.32
N PHE A 618 -28.19 -8.76 19.07
CA PHE A 618 -29.53 -8.81 18.49
C PHE A 618 -30.58 -8.86 19.60
N THR A 619 -31.52 -7.93 19.53
CA THR A 619 -32.47 -7.67 20.60
C THR A 619 -33.89 -7.51 20.08
N THR A 620 -34.88 -7.79 20.93
CA THR A 620 -36.31 -7.57 20.60
C THR A 620 -36.76 -6.13 20.81
N GLY A 621 -35.91 -5.28 21.37
CA GLY A 621 -36.22 -3.90 21.73
C GLY A 621 -34.96 -3.13 22.11
N PHE A 622 -35.05 -1.81 22.16
CA PHE A 622 -33.92 -0.94 22.42
C PHE A 622 -33.22 -1.24 23.74
N LEU A 623 -31.88 -1.34 23.72
CA LEU A 623 -31.05 -1.35 24.93
C LEU A 623 -30.54 0.05 25.22
N GLU A 624 -30.68 0.50 26.46
CA GLU A 624 -30.15 1.78 26.94
C GLU A 624 -28.63 1.83 26.90
N ALA A 625 -28.08 3.03 26.70
CA ALA A 625 -26.63 3.25 26.62
C ALA A 625 -25.88 2.75 27.86
N SER A 626 -26.46 2.90 29.05
CA SER A 626 -25.89 2.40 30.31
C SER A 626 -25.73 0.88 30.32
N TYR A 627 -26.72 0.15 29.82
CA TYR A 627 -26.68 -1.31 29.73
C TYR A 627 -25.71 -1.78 28.63
N ARG A 628 -25.60 -1.03 27.52
CA ARG A 628 -24.58 -1.30 26.49
C ARG A 628 -23.16 -1.17 27.05
N ARG A 629 -22.88 -0.08 27.78
CA ARG A 629 -21.59 0.12 28.48
C ARG A 629 -21.32 -0.97 29.52
N PHE A 630 -22.35 -1.42 30.22
CA PHE A 630 -22.23 -2.56 31.14
C PHE A 630 -21.81 -3.83 30.39
N ILE A 631 -22.45 -4.16 29.26
CA ILE A 631 -22.04 -5.32 28.44
C ILE A 631 -20.61 -5.15 27.94
N GLU A 632 -20.25 -3.98 27.40
CA GLU A 632 -18.89 -3.71 26.94
C GLU A 632 -17.85 -3.94 28.05
N ARG A 633 -18.07 -3.38 29.24
CA ARG A 633 -17.18 -3.59 30.39
C ARG A 633 -17.06 -5.07 30.73
N ARG A 634 -18.16 -5.80 30.76
CA ARG A 634 -18.17 -7.24 31.08
C ARG A 634 -17.51 -8.09 29.99
N LEU A 635 -17.61 -7.69 28.72
CA LEU A 635 -16.86 -8.31 27.62
C LEU A 635 -15.35 -8.13 27.83
N ARG A 636 -14.91 -6.95 28.26
CA ARG A 636 -13.50 -6.69 28.58
C ARG A 636 -13.01 -7.51 29.77
N GLU A 637 -13.81 -7.62 30.83
CA GLU A 637 -13.50 -8.42 32.02
C GLU A 637 -13.37 -9.92 31.70
N GLU A 638 -14.26 -10.49 30.89
CA GLU A 638 -14.26 -11.93 30.56
C GLU A 638 -13.21 -12.30 29.51
N PHE A 639 -13.14 -11.53 28.41
CA PHE A 639 -12.34 -11.92 27.26
C PHE A 639 -10.97 -11.26 27.23
N GLY A 640 -10.83 -10.06 27.82
CA GLY A 640 -9.58 -9.29 27.81
C GLY A 640 -9.26 -8.71 26.43
N PHE A 641 -9.21 -7.38 26.35
CA PHE A 641 -8.82 -6.62 25.14
C PHE A 641 -7.81 -5.51 25.46
N PRO A 642 -6.65 -5.85 26.07
CA PRO A 642 -5.63 -4.87 26.41
C PRO A 642 -5.09 -4.17 25.16
N GLY A 643 -5.09 -2.85 25.16
CA GLY A 643 -4.61 -2.00 24.07
C GLY A 643 -5.61 -1.85 22.92
N THR A 644 -6.85 -2.28 23.06
CA THR A 644 -7.83 -2.34 21.96
C THR A 644 -9.20 -1.75 22.34
N PRO A 645 -9.77 -0.87 21.52
CA PRO A 645 -11.15 -0.43 21.70
C PRO A 645 -12.12 -1.57 21.35
N VAL A 646 -13.17 -1.75 22.15
CA VAL A 646 -14.23 -2.73 21.92
C VAL A 646 -15.48 -1.98 21.49
N GLN A 647 -16.05 -2.35 20.34
CA GLN A 647 -17.27 -1.71 19.83
C GLN A 647 -18.46 -2.63 20.07
N VAL A 648 -19.50 -2.11 20.73
CA VAL A 648 -20.76 -2.85 20.95
C VAL A 648 -21.89 -2.14 20.22
N ALA A 649 -22.37 -2.76 19.14
CA ALA A 649 -23.57 -2.33 18.43
C ALA A 649 -24.78 -3.15 18.87
N VAL A 650 -25.95 -2.52 18.87
CA VAL A 650 -27.22 -3.19 19.18
C VAL A 650 -28.12 -3.07 17.96
N ARG A 651 -28.63 -4.21 17.49
CA ARG A 651 -29.65 -4.26 16.46
C ARG A 651 -30.97 -4.70 17.08
N VAL A 652 -32.01 -3.91 16.85
CA VAL A 652 -33.39 -4.26 17.22
C VAL A 652 -34.00 -4.97 16.03
N ARG A 653 -34.50 -6.18 16.23
CA ARG A 653 -35.22 -6.90 15.18
C ARG A 653 -36.55 -6.19 14.93
N GLU A 654 -36.75 -5.67 13.73
CA GLU A 654 -38.06 -5.23 13.28
C GLU A 654 -39.01 -6.43 13.29
N ARG A 655 -40.22 -6.23 13.82
CA ARG A 655 -41.26 -7.26 13.74
C ARG A 655 -41.65 -7.39 12.27
N GLU A 656 -41.52 -8.59 11.71
CA GLU A 656 -42.31 -9.00 10.54
C GLU A 656 -43.81 -8.81 10.80
#